data_AF-A0A432GVV6-F1
#
_entry.id   AF-A0A432GVV6-F1
#
_cell.length_a   1.000
_cell.length_b   1.000
_cell.length_c   1.000
_cell.angle_alpha   90.00
_cell.angle_beta   90.00
_cell.angle_gamma   90.00
#
_symmetry.space_group_name_H-M   'P 1'
#
loop_
_entity.id
_entity.type
_entity.pdbx_description
1 polymer ?
#
loop_
_entity_poly.entity_id
_entity_poly.type
_entity_poly.pdbx_seq_one_letter_code
_entity_poly.pdbx_strand_id
1 'polypeptide(L)'
;DADESLTVSGALSQSGNITIDVADNKTLTYSGGNLNVGSHTLSIGGAGTFSNATGSPLVLDVADSILNLTNNGTISGPVKLESGTLKSTGSPTVSGALTQYGDSTIEIAETKTLTYEGGAIEIGASALSIIGGGNFANNGSALELNNAASQLIFSRITVDYIRATADSLGIVVDNTSTVTNFTVGHVTPVSISPNQSFNGLIEVYSNSNLQLNNTGTLAADVKISGLGGKLEALDNMTFTGSLQQVNLHEGFELKIASGKTMTYSGSEFGIGNHTFKLTGGGTLDNTNNLKLDDPGSLLAISDSTKISRLLVNASGTNGGMTISSSVSSSTGNLVGNLSLSDSFSVSSDSVWSVDNITADTTLTFSTDKNVNFGALTLTGSADFSLGTGDITLSVSSPVTVGNTQKLQNGGGSFNFLGGLSLETGSELIGQGKQVSGNIVLNGGQIATEQNTVLTDNLTQSADSTIEIDPSKTLTYSGAVVDIGTSKLNIQGGGSFINSAVSALSLNNADSHLVLDNVTVGFVTASAASNSSKGLKVSVDSTLTNLSMTEKLRLSVDSGKTLTLAGPLTVPTQGVEFSGAGTLDLTDNLTLNGNVTLASGGSLTIDARGLQLNLGGDLNLVGGVLLTDNSTNFHLLANSTLTTNAEQTVANVTIPANEAPMLTLGNTTILKVIEQVAFGISCPRSLPIQPKVQLRLSAGIKINTGSELCIDGWLEGDIVLNGGTLQVDANTTISSDSTISLSSSSILRIVGGSSLTYEGDALNVDNKTLSLSGGGSLVLKSDGSNPVTLNNADGELEFSGDNITTVSHVKTSSGATTNMPTLKMTGSGVIQNLAHEEFLEINFASGKTLSVEQAFEVPAGKQMTITGAAGTLTLGDNMSLTGTLNLAVEDAILSSGSLTLNGGLLEVSEDASISSAVIQKVSSEFSVATGKTLSYTGSSFDISAYTLTLSGGGNFQSGGLDLNNANSKLLLSSITVDSVSTKVDNSLGIDVDNDSTITSLSVANITPVSIASGKTLSGGITVSAGSLKLTEAGTLASSVSMSGGVLDADESSTVSGGLSHTADITIDVADNKTLTYSGAPISLGANTLTLSGG
;
A
#
# COMPACT_ATOMS: atom_id res chain seq x y z
N ASP A 1 0.76 -50.16 111.22
CA ASP A 1 1.07 -51.33 110.41
C ASP A 1 -0.10 -52.28 110.43
N ALA A 2 -0.37 -52.93 109.31
CA ALA A 2 -1.40 -53.94 109.11
C ALA A 2 -0.79 -55.15 108.40
N ASP A 3 -0.10 -55.99 109.17
CA ASP A 3 0.51 -57.25 108.73
C ASP A 3 -0.54 -58.34 108.43
N GLU A 4 -1.77 -58.16 108.90
CA GLU A 4 -2.93 -59.03 108.68
C GLU A 4 -4.16 -58.19 108.27
N SER A 5 -5.14 -58.81 107.62
CA SER A 5 -6.38 -58.12 107.26
C SER A 5 -7.19 -57.77 108.52
N LEU A 6 -7.54 -56.50 108.71
CA LEU A 6 -8.24 -56.03 109.90
C LEU A 6 -9.21 -54.88 109.59
N THR A 7 -10.21 -54.69 110.46
CA THR A 7 -11.27 -53.66 110.31
C THR A 7 -11.21 -52.64 111.43
N VAL A 8 -11.27 -51.35 111.08
CA VAL A 8 -11.37 -50.20 111.97
C VAL A 8 -12.72 -49.51 111.74
N SER A 9 -13.64 -49.66 112.69
CA SER A 9 -15.00 -49.09 112.61
C SER A 9 -15.20 -47.83 113.48
N GLY A 10 -14.23 -47.47 114.32
CA GLY A 10 -14.25 -46.23 115.09
C GLY A 10 -13.75 -45.03 114.28
N ALA A 11 -14.24 -43.83 114.60
CA ALA A 11 -13.76 -42.60 113.97
C ALA A 11 -12.27 -42.39 114.24
N LEU A 12 -11.52 -42.09 113.19
CA LEU A 12 -10.10 -41.74 113.28
C LEU A 12 -9.93 -40.22 113.15
N SER A 13 -9.23 -39.62 114.13
CA SER A 13 -8.87 -38.20 114.11
C SER A 13 -7.36 -38.03 114.04
N GLN A 14 -6.87 -37.27 113.07
CA GLN A 14 -5.45 -36.96 112.91
C GLN A 14 -5.07 -35.66 113.65
N SER A 15 -3.96 -35.66 114.39
CA SER A 15 -3.41 -34.48 115.10
C SER A 15 -1.94 -34.19 114.76
N GLY A 16 -1.36 -34.95 113.83
CA GLY A 16 0.03 -34.86 113.39
C GLY A 16 0.25 -35.72 112.13
N ASN A 17 1.47 -35.77 111.60
CA ASN A 17 1.76 -36.63 110.45
C ASN A 17 1.68 -38.13 110.84
N ILE A 18 1.04 -38.96 110.01
CA ILE A 18 0.78 -40.38 110.30
C ILE A 18 1.18 -41.24 109.09
N THR A 19 1.68 -42.45 109.35
CA THR A 19 1.93 -43.48 108.33
C THR A 19 1.10 -44.73 108.62
N ILE A 20 0.42 -45.23 107.60
CA ILE A 20 -0.26 -46.53 107.55
C ILE A 20 0.50 -47.40 106.55
N ASP A 21 0.93 -48.59 106.97
CA ASP A 21 1.51 -49.60 106.08
C ASP A 21 0.58 -50.81 106.07
N VAL A 22 0.31 -51.38 104.88
CA VAL A 22 -0.54 -52.55 104.69
C VAL A 22 0.24 -53.59 103.90
N ALA A 23 0.49 -54.75 104.51
CA ALA A 23 1.28 -55.81 103.90
C ALA A 23 0.63 -56.36 102.60
N ASP A 24 1.45 -56.94 101.73
CA ASP A 24 1.02 -57.51 100.46
C ASP A 24 -0.12 -58.55 100.64
N ASN A 25 -1.10 -58.52 99.74
CA ASN A 25 -2.33 -59.34 99.79
C ASN A 25 -3.18 -59.17 101.07
N LYS A 26 -2.95 -58.15 101.91
CA LYS A 26 -3.77 -57.85 103.09
C LYS A 26 -4.71 -56.66 102.84
N THR A 27 -5.75 -56.55 103.67
CA THR A 27 -6.74 -55.46 103.59
C THR A 27 -6.97 -54.80 104.93
N LEU A 28 -6.76 -53.49 105.01
CA LEU A 28 -7.19 -52.64 106.11
C LEU A 28 -8.53 -51.99 105.77
N THR A 29 -9.61 -52.43 106.44
CA THR A 29 -10.97 -51.90 106.20
C THR A 29 -11.29 -50.76 107.16
N TYR A 30 -11.77 -49.61 106.67
CA TYR A 30 -12.16 -48.47 107.51
C TYR A 30 -13.64 -48.08 107.32
N SER A 31 -14.40 -47.90 108.40
CA SER A 31 -15.83 -47.56 108.36
C SER A 31 -16.26 -46.52 109.41
N GLY A 32 -15.31 -45.78 109.97
CA GLY A 32 -15.51 -44.86 111.11
C GLY A 32 -16.06 -43.46 110.79
N GLY A 33 -16.53 -43.19 109.58
CA GLY A 33 -16.90 -41.85 109.11
C GLY A 33 -15.77 -41.16 108.34
N ASN A 34 -15.91 -39.88 108.00
CA ASN A 34 -14.88 -39.14 107.24
C ASN A 34 -13.52 -39.19 107.97
N LEU A 35 -12.46 -39.50 107.24
CA LEU A 35 -11.09 -39.40 107.71
C LEU A 35 -10.47 -38.13 107.15
N ASN A 36 -10.60 -37.04 107.92
CA ASN A 36 -10.05 -35.73 107.57
C ASN A 36 -8.54 -35.70 107.89
N VAL A 37 -7.74 -35.29 106.91
CA VAL A 37 -6.27 -35.24 107.03
C VAL A 37 -5.80 -34.00 107.82
N GLY A 38 -6.52 -32.88 107.74
CA GLY A 38 -6.14 -31.60 108.32
C GLY A 38 -4.86 -31.05 107.71
N SER A 39 -4.17 -30.12 108.39
CA SER A 39 -2.92 -29.50 107.91
C SER A 39 -1.68 -30.42 108.04
N HIS A 40 -1.84 -31.71 107.77
CA HIS A 40 -0.85 -32.75 108.03
C HIS A 40 -0.67 -33.70 106.85
N THR A 41 0.31 -34.60 106.94
CA THR A 41 0.53 -35.69 105.99
C THR A 41 0.00 -37.02 106.53
N LEU A 42 -0.89 -37.67 105.79
CA LEU A 42 -1.23 -39.08 105.94
C LEU A 42 -0.51 -39.88 104.85
N SER A 43 0.46 -40.71 105.22
CA SER A 43 1.15 -41.59 104.27
C SER A 43 0.53 -42.99 104.30
N ILE A 44 0.19 -43.56 103.14
CA ILE A 44 -0.26 -44.95 102.99
C ILE A 44 0.76 -45.71 102.14
N GLY A 45 1.41 -46.70 102.75
CA GLY A 45 2.43 -47.55 102.16
C GLY A 45 2.01 -49.02 102.09
N GLY A 46 2.98 -49.87 101.80
CA GLY A 46 2.77 -51.30 101.56
C GLY A 46 2.16 -51.66 100.18
N ALA A 47 2.03 -52.95 99.90
CA ALA A 47 1.46 -53.48 98.65
C ALA A 47 0.01 -53.97 98.80
N GLY A 48 -0.55 -53.93 100.02
CA GLY A 48 -1.92 -54.34 100.31
C GLY A 48 -2.98 -53.29 99.95
N THR A 49 -4.22 -53.53 100.40
CA THR A 49 -5.39 -52.68 100.12
C THR A 49 -5.85 -51.90 101.36
N PHE A 50 -5.97 -50.58 101.26
CA PHE A 50 -6.73 -49.77 102.21
C PHE A 50 -8.15 -49.60 101.66
N SER A 51 -9.12 -50.24 102.31
CA SER A 51 -10.52 -50.30 101.88
C SER A 51 -11.43 -49.50 102.82
N ASN A 52 -11.66 -48.24 102.51
CA ASN A 52 -12.60 -47.42 103.27
C ASN A 52 -14.03 -47.52 102.72
N ALA A 53 -15.03 -47.57 103.61
CA ALA A 53 -16.44 -47.69 103.25
C ALA A 53 -16.94 -46.43 102.51
N THR A 54 -18.02 -46.56 101.74
CA THR A 54 -18.60 -45.45 100.95
C THR A 54 -18.97 -44.22 101.80
N GLY A 55 -19.40 -44.43 103.05
CA GLY A 55 -19.69 -43.36 104.01
C GLY A 55 -18.49 -42.92 104.86
N SER A 56 -17.27 -43.34 104.52
CA SER A 56 -16.05 -43.06 105.28
C SER A 56 -14.89 -42.65 104.36
N PRO A 57 -15.04 -41.57 103.58
CA PRO A 57 -14.02 -41.11 102.65
C PRO A 57 -12.73 -40.68 103.35
N LEU A 58 -11.60 -40.83 102.64
CA LEU A 58 -10.38 -40.07 102.92
C LEU A 58 -10.61 -38.64 102.42
N VAL A 59 -10.55 -37.64 103.31
CA VAL A 59 -10.86 -36.25 102.97
C VAL A 59 -9.62 -35.39 103.16
N LEU A 60 -9.17 -34.78 102.07
CA LEU A 60 -8.16 -33.74 102.11
C LEU A 60 -8.92 -32.42 102.23
N ASP A 61 -9.05 -31.91 103.46
CA ASP A 61 -10.00 -30.86 103.86
C ASP A 61 -9.41 -29.44 103.88
N VAL A 62 -8.09 -29.29 103.90
CA VAL A 62 -7.40 -27.98 103.88
C VAL A 62 -6.21 -27.97 102.91
N ALA A 63 -5.73 -26.79 102.53
CA ALA A 63 -4.66 -26.63 101.54
C ALA A 63 -3.35 -27.35 101.89
N ASP A 64 -3.04 -27.48 103.18
CA ASP A 64 -1.85 -28.19 103.66
C ASP A 64 -2.06 -29.71 103.86
N SER A 65 -3.26 -30.24 103.56
CA SER A 65 -3.53 -31.68 103.63
C SER A 65 -2.72 -32.44 102.59
N ILE A 66 -1.98 -33.47 103.00
CA ILE A 66 -1.24 -34.33 102.08
C ILE A 66 -1.62 -35.80 102.31
N LEU A 67 -2.17 -36.46 101.30
CA LEU A 67 -2.29 -37.92 101.26
C LEU A 67 -1.13 -38.48 100.41
N ASN A 68 -0.13 -39.11 101.04
CA ASN A 68 1.07 -39.59 100.36
C ASN A 68 1.07 -41.12 100.18
N LEU A 69 0.96 -41.58 98.94
CA LEU A 69 0.95 -43.00 98.59
C LEU A 69 2.36 -43.45 98.19
N THR A 70 3.03 -44.22 99.05
CA THR A 70 4.48 -44.42 98.95
C THR A 70 4.96 -45.69 98.24
N ASN A 71 4.10 -46.71 98.13
CA ASN A 71 4.38 -48.02 97.50
C ASN A 71 3.30 -48.35 96.43
N ASN A 72 3.06 -49.63 96.14
CA ASN A 72 2.19 -50.10 95.05
C ASN A 72 0.83 -50.66 95.53
N GLY A 73 0.39 -50.25 96.72
CA GLY A 73 -0.89 -50.70 97.29
C GLY A 73 -2.12 -50.10 96.62
N THR A 74 -3.30 -50.56 97.05
CA THR A 74 -4.60 -50.15 96.49
C THR A 74 -5.42 -49.35 97.51
N ILE A 75 -5.98 -48.21 97.11
CA ILE A 75 -7.06 -47.53 97.84
C ILE A 75 -8.39 -47.87 97.15
N SER A 76 -9.22 -48.71 97.78
CA SER A 76 -10.47 -49.20 97.15
C SER A 76 -11.72 -48.41 97.54
N GLY A 77 -11.63 -47.49 98.50
CA GLY A 77 -12.74 -46.64 98.93
C GLY A 77 -12.62 -45.19 98.49
N PRO A 78 -13.64 -44.35 98.78
CA PRO A 78 -13.71 -42.99 98.25
C PRO A 78 -12.63 -42.06 98.80
N VAL A 79 -12.10 -41.19 97.94
CA VAL A 79 -11.17 -40.11 98.26
C VAL A 79 -11.80 -38.79 97.83
N LYS A 80 -11.87 -37.83 98.76
CA LYS A 80 -12.41 -36.48 98.52
C LYS A 80 -11.27 -35.45 98.52
N LEU A 81 -11.20 -34.70 97.43
CA LEU A 81 -10.29 -33.58 97.25
C LEU A 81 -11.07 -32.28 97.51
N GLU A 82 -11.22 -31.88 98.77
CA GLU A 82 -11.82 -30.59 99.12
C GLU A 82 -10.77 -29.46 99.04
N SER A 83 -9.53 -29.78 99.40
CA SER A 83 -8.32 -29.00 99.17
C SER A 83 -7.09 -29.92 99.26
N GLY A 84 -5.87 -29.39 99.18
CA GLY A 84 -4.65 -30.15 99.47
C GLY A 84 -4.10 -31.00 98.32
N THR A 85 -3.21 -31.95 98.66
CA THR A 85 -2.38 -32.72 97.71
C THR A 85 -2.50 -34.24 97.89
N LEU A 86 -2.96 -34.94 96.85
CA LEU A 86 -2.76 -36.38 96.70
C LEU A 86 -1.38 -36.63 96.08
N LYS A 87 -0.41 -37.00 96.92
CA LYS A 87 0.97 -37.28 96.52
C LYS A 87 1.16 -38.77 96.27
N SER A 88 1.88 -39.15 95.23
CA SER A 88 2.25 -40.52 94.90
C SER A 88 3.76 -40.59 94.67
N THR A 89 4.46 -41.24 95.60
CA THR A 89 5.90 -41.54 95.46
C THR A 89 6.16 -43.00 95.07
N GLY A 90 5.16 -43.87 95.16
CA GLY A 90 5.13 -45.23 94.62
C GLY A 90 4.28 -45.36 93.35
N SER A 91 3.90 -46.58 92.93
CA SER A 91 2.95 -46.78 91.81
C SER A 91 1.65 -47.47 92.28
N PRO A 92 0.81 -46.78 93.07
CA PRO A 92 -0.40 -47.34 93.67
C PRO A 92 -1.60 -47.32 92.72
N THR A 93 -2.65 -48.06 93.09
CA THR A 93 -3.96 -48.03 92.43
C THR A 93 -5.01 -47.36 93.32
N VAL A 94 -5.80 -46.44 92.77
CA VAL A 94 -7.02 -45.92 93.40
C VAL A 94 -8.21 -46.42 92.60
N SER A 95 -8.92 -47.43 93.14
CA SER A 95 -10.11 -47.99 92.50
C SER A 95 -11.42 -47.43 93.07
N GLY A 96 -11.36 -46.77 94.23
CA GLY A 96 -12.49 -46.02 94.78
C GLY A 96 -12.75 -44.70 94.05
N ALA A 97 -13.92 -44.11 94.26
CA ALA A 97 -14.29 -42.83 93.63
C ALA A 97 -13.37 -41.69 94.11
N LEU A 98 -12.81 -40.92 93.17
CA LEU A 98 -12.07 -39.70 93.44
C LEU A 98 -12.99 -38.53 93.12
N THR A 99 -13.40 -37.76 94.13
CA THR A 99 -14.36 -36.66 93.96
C THR A 99 -13.75 -35.34 94.37
N GLN A 100 -13.81 -34.35 93.49
CA GLN A 100 -13.29 -33.01 93.75
C GLN A 100 -14.40 -32.06 94.24
N TYR A 101 -14.10 -31.27 95.26
CA TYR A 101 -14.98 -30.24 95.83
C TYR A 101 -14.34 -28.84 95.88
N GLY A 102 -13.01 -28.74 95.72
CA GLY A 102 -12.27 -27.48 95.68
C GLY A 102 -10.90 -27.63 95.01
N ASP A 103 -10.14 -26.53 94.95
CA ASP A 103 -8.83 -26.48 94.31
C ASP A 103 -7.85 -27.47 94.97
N SER A 104 -7.29 -28.37 94.17
CA SER A 104 -6.52 -29.52 94.68
C SER A 104 -5.35 -29.91 93.75
N THR A 105 -4.39 -30.66 94.28
CA THR A 105 -3.21 -31.14 93.55
C THR A 105 -3.09 -32.66 93.58
N ILE A 106 -2.72 -33.26 92.47
CA ILE A 106 -2.21 -34.64 92.35
C ILE A 106 -0.73 -34.53 91.97
N GLU A 107 0.17 -34.97 92.84
CA GLU A 107 1.62 -34.96 92.60
C GLU A 107 2.11 -36.40 92.44
N ILE A 108 2.67 -36.74 91.27
CA ILE A 108 3.16 -38.09 90.96
C ILE A 108 4.65 -37.99 90.65
N ALA A 109 5.47 -38.70 91.42
CA ALA A 109 6.91 -38.71 91.24
C ALA A 109 7.34 -39.22 89.85
N GLU A 110 8.48 -38.72 89.36
CA GLU A 110 9.09 -39.17 88.11
C GLU A 110 9.15 -40.69 87.99
N THR A 111 8.84 -41.22 86.80
CA THR A 111 8.81 -42.66 86.46
C THR A 111 7.74 -43.49 87.18
N LYS A 112 6.89 -42.88 88.03
CA LYS A 112 5.81 -43.57 88.74
C LYS A 112 4.48 -43.46 88.02
N THR A 113 3.58 -44.38 88.34
CA THR A 113 2.22 -44.43 87.79
C THR A 113 1.21 -44.47 88.91
N LEU A 114 0.36 -43.47 89.00
CA LEU A 114 -0.87 -43.53 89.79
C LEU A 114 -1.97 -44.08 88.88
N THR A 115 -2.41 -45.30 89.13
CA THR A 115 -3.48 -45.94 88.36
C THR A 115 -4.82 -45.60 88.98
N TYR A 116 -5.76 -45.10 88.19
CA TYR A 116 -7.12 -44.81 88.61
C TYR A 116 -8.12 -45.66 87.83
N GLU A 117 -8.94 -46.42 88.55
CA GLU A 117 -9.92 -47.37 87.97
C GLU A 117 -11.38 -47.03 88.33
N GLY A 118 -11.60 -45.87 88.95
CA GLY A 118 -12.95 -45.39 89.29
C GLY A 118 -13.71 -44.81 88.10
N GLY A 119 -14.87 -44.16 88.33
CA GLY A 119 -15.65 -43.49 87.28
C GLY A 119 -15.02 -42.16 86.81
N ALA A 120 -15.73 -41.38 85.99
CA ALA A 120 -15.23 -40.06 85.58
C ALA A 120 -15.00 -39.12 86.79
N ILE A 121 -13.96 -38.29 86.73
CA ILE A 121 -13.64 -37.30 87.76
C ILE A 121 -14.16 -35.95 87.29
N GLU A 122 -15.27 -35.52 87.86
CA GLU A 122 -15.84 -34.19 87.64
C GLU A 122 -15.02 -33.13 88.38
N ILE A 123 -14.45 -32.17 87.65
CA ILE A 123 -13.62 -31.10 88.22
C ILE A 123 -14.47 -30.04 88.94
N GLY A 124 -15.71 -29.83 88.48
CA GLY A 124 -16.62 -28.85 89.05
C GLY A 124 -16.08 -27.42 88.93
N ALA A 125 -16.54 -26.52 89.79
CA ALA A 125 -16.09 -25.12 89.79
C ALA A 125 -14.74 -24.93 90.52
N SER A 126 -13.72 -25.71 90.13
CA SER A 126 -12.40 -25.75 90.78
C SER A 126 -11.25 -25.95 89.77
N ALA A 127 -10.01 -25.78 90.22
CA ALA A 127 -8.81 -26.16 89.51
C ALA A 127 -8.20 -27.47 90.04
N LEU A 128 -7.78 -28.37 89.15
CA LEU A 128 -7.00 -29.56 89.50
C LEU A 128 -5.62 -29.51 88.85
N SER A 129 -4.59 -29.44 89.69
CA SER A 129 -3.20 -29.48 89.26
C SER A 129 -2.66 -30.91 89.28
N ILE A 130 -2.12 -31.41 88.17
CA ILE A 130 -1.47 -32.72 88.09
C ILE A 130 -0.01 -32.54 87.66
N ILE A 131 0.92 -32.87 88.56
CA ILE A 131 2.33 -32.50 88.46
C ILE A 131 3.27 -33.64 88.84
N GLY A 132 4.56 -33.50 88.55
CA GLY A 132 5.63 -34.22 89.26
C GLY A 132 6.51 -35.16 88.42
N GLY A 133 6.23 -35.35 87.12
CA GLY A 133 7.08 -36.19 86.24
C GLY A 133 6.51 -37.57 85.91
N GLY A 134 5.47 -38.03 86.59
CA GLY A 134 4.91 -39.37 86.45
C GLY A 134 3.78 -39.53 85.43
N ASN A 135 3.07 -40.65 85.53
CA ASN A 135 1.89 -41.00 84.73
C ASN A 135 0.63 -41.09 85.61
N PHE A 136 -0.43 -40.37 85.24
CA PHE A 136 -1.76 -40.54 85.80
C PHE A 136 -2.59 -41.42 84.85
N ALA A 137 -2.60 -42.72 85.13
CA ALA A 137 -3.25 -43.71 84.29
C ALA A 137 -4.73 -43.85 84.67
N ASN A 138 -5.59 -42.98 84.15
CA ASN A 138 -7.03 -43.01 84.40
C ASN A 138 -7.82 -44.02 83.54
N ASN A 139 -7.16 -44.90 82.78
CA ASN A 139 -7.70 -46.16 82.23
C ASN A 139 -9.10 -46.07 81.57
N GLY A 140 -9.39 -44.98 80.88
CA GLY A 140 -10.68 -44.75 80.18
C GLY A 140 -11.71 -43.92 80.95
N SER A 141 -11.45 -43.56 82.21
CA SER A 141 -12.28 -42.67 83.01
C SER A 141 -11.84 -41.23 82.86
N ALA A 142 -12.66 -40.39 82.21
CA ALA A 142 -12.27 -39.02 81.88
C ALA A 142 -11.98 -38.14 83.12
N LEU A 143 -10.98 -37.28 83.02
CA LEU A 143 -10.97 -36.01 83.73
C LEU A 143 -11.96 -35.07 83.02
N GLU A 144 -13.05 -34.70 83.71
CA GLU A 144 -14.17 -33.99 83.09
C GLU A 144 -14.19 -32.50 83.43
N LEU A 145 -13.92 -31.68 82.41
CA LEU A 145 -14.19 -30.25 82.45
C LEU A 145 -15.71 -30.04 82.27
N ASN A 146 -16.45 -30.05 83.39
CA ASN A 146 -17.91 -30.07 83.42
C ASN A 146 -18.55 -28.76 83.95
N ASN A 147 -17.76 -27.72 84.19
CA ASN A 147 -18.22 -26.41 84.66
C ASN A 147 -17.43 -25.25 84.01
N ALA A 148 -18.04 -24.07 83.91
CA ALA A 148 -17.41 -22.83 83.43
C ALA A 148 -16.10 -22.47 84.15
N ALA A 149 -15.98 -22.82 85.43
CA ALA A 149 -14.77 -22.58 86.22
C ALA A 149 -13.83 -23.79 86.30
N SER A 150 -14.13 -24.92 85.65
CA SER A 150 -13.24 -26.09 85.64
C SER A 150 -11.91 -25.75 84.95
N GLN A 151 -10.80 -26.06 85.60
CA GLN A 151 -9.46 -25.90 85.04
C GLN A 151 -8.56 -27.10 85.37
N LEU A 152 -7.77 -27.54 84.39
CA LEU A 152 -6.71 -28.53 84.57
C LEU A 152 -5.34 -27.85 84.41
N ILE A 153 -4.41 -28.13 85.30
CA ILE A 153 -3.04 -27.59 85.24
C ILE A 153 -2.05 -28.75 85.19
N PHE A 154 -1.19 -28.78 84.17
CA PHE A 154 -0.24 -29.86 83.93
C PHE A 154 1.20 -29.38 83.96
N SER A 155 2.06 -30.13 84.65
CA SER A 155 3.48 -29.84 84.73
C SER A 155 4.31 -31.13 84.74
N ARG A 156 4.92 -31.44 83.58
CA ARG A 156 5.74 -32.65 83.34
C ARG A 156 4.96 -33.94 83.61
N ILE A 157 3.74 -34.09 83.12
CA ILE A 157 2.90 -35.25 83.41
C ILE A 157 2.41 -35.95 82.13
N THR A 158 2.13 -37.25 82.23
CA THR A 158 1.32 -38.00 81.26
C THR A 158 -0.06 -38.32 81.86
N VAL A 159 -1.13 -38.14 81.10
CA VAL A 159 -2.53 -38.43 81.50
C VAL A 159 -3.20 -39.23 80.38
N ASP A 160 -4.05 -40.22 80.69
CA ASP A 160 -4.67 -41.03 79.64
C ASP A 160 -5.83 -40.31 78.94
N TYR A 161 -6.84 -39.83 79.69
CA TYR A 161 -8.08 -39.36 79.08
C TYR A 161 -8.68 -38.09 79.70
N ILE A 162 -8.97 -37.11 78.87
CA ILE A 162 -9.67 -35.87 79.24
C ILE A 162 -10.90 -35.70 78.36
N ARG A 163 -11.99 -35.17 78.93
CA ARG A 163 -13.19 -34.80 78.18
C ARG A 163 -13.76 -33.46 78.64
N ALA A 164 -14.06 -32.58 77.69
CA ALA A 164 -14.79 -31.35 77.95
C ALA A 164 -16.30 -31.53 77.67
N THR A 165 -17.11 -31.46 78.73
CA THR A 165 -18.57 -31.63 78.68
C THR A 165 -19.34 -30.32 78.91
N ALA A 166 -18.65 -29.22 79.23
CA ALA A 166 -19.18 -27.86 79.30
C ALA A 166 -18.11 -26.84 78.84
N ASP A 167 -18.52 -25.60 78.58
CA ASP A 167 -17.56 -24.49 78.48
C ASP A 167 -16.75 -24.41 79.77
N SER A 168 -15.45 -24.14 79.71
CA SER A 168 -14.55 -24.20 80.87
C SER A 168 -13.37 -23.22 80.78
N LEU A 169 -12.60 -23.08 81.86
CA LEU A 169 -11.29 -22.40 81.83
C LEU A 169 -10.21 -23.25 81.14
N GLY A 170 -10.48 -24.53 80.90
CA GLY A 170 -9.70 -25.39 80.04
C GLY A 170 -8.43 -25.95 80.67
N ILE A 171 -7.34 -26.03 79.89
CA ILE A 171 -6.08 -26.66 80.29
C ILE A 171 -4.94 -25.64 80.29
N VAL A 172 -4.11 -25.64 81.33
CA VAL A 172 -2.84 -24.91 81.40
C VAL A 172 -1.71 -25.93 81.43
N VAL A 173 -0.72 -25.79 80.55
CA VAL A 173 0.48 -26.63 80.46
C VAL A 173 1.70 -25.78 80.82
N ASP A 174 2.12 -25.86 82.08
CA ASP A 174 3.27 -25.12 82.61
C ASP A 174 4.60 -25.69 82.12
N ASN A 175 4.66 -27.02 82.01
CA ASN A 175 5.80 -27.75 81.48
C ASN A 175 5.30 -28.87 80.56
N THR A 176 6.10 -29.22 79.55
CA THR A 176 5.78 -30.22 78.53
C THR A 176 5.09 -31.45 79.11
N SER A 177 3.89 -31.72 78.63
CA SER A 177 3.01 -32.76 79.14
C SER A 177 2.30 -33.49 77.99
N THR A 178 1.83 -34.70 78.27
CA THR A 178 1.19 -35.59 77.28
C THR A 178 -0.19 -36.00 77.76
N VAL A 179 -1.19 -35.89 76.90
CA VAL A 179 -2.52 -36.44 77.14
C VAL A 179 -2.83 -37.44 76.03
N THR A 180 -2.98 -38.72 76.36
CA THR A 180 -3.15 -39.76 75.34
C THR A 180 -4.38 -39.52 74.48
N ASN A 181 -5.51 -39.12 75.08
CA ASN A 181 -6.71 -38.73 74.36
C ASN A 181 -7.44 -37.55 75.04
N PHE A 182 -7.78 -36.52 74.27
CA PHE A 182 -8.54 -35.36 74.74
C PHE A 182 -9.76 -35.12 73.83
N THR A 183 -10.96 -35.34 74.35
CA THR A 183 -12.22 -35.06 73.64
C THR A 183 -12.73 -33.65 73.93
N VAL A 184 -12.92 -32.83 72.89
CA VAL A 184 -13.42 -31.45 72.99
C VAL A 184 -14.86 -31.39 72.46
N GLY A 185 -15.82 -31.16 73.36
CA GLY A 185 -17.25 -31.02 73.03
C GLY A 185 -17.81 -29.60 73.14
N HIS A 186 -17.06 -28.68 73.76
CA HIS A 186 -17.49 -27.31 74.12
C HIS A 186 -16.35 -26.31 73.95
N VAL A 187 -16.54 -25.04 74.31
CA VAL A 187 -15.47 -24.03 74.28
C VAL A 187 -14.41 -24.37 75.34
N THR A 188 -13.21 -24.73 74.88
CA THR A 188 -12.14 -25.20 75.76
C THR A 188 -10.82 -24.51 75.44
N PRO A 189 -10.38 -23.56 76.27
CA PRO A 189 -9.06 -22.94 76.16
C PRO A 189 -7.93 -23.91 76.49
N VAL A 190 -6.81 -23.81 75.79
CA VAL A 190 -5.56 -24.47 76.13
C VAL A 190 -4.43 -23.43 76.10
N SER A 191 -3.77 -23.27 77.25
CA SER A 191 -2.64 -22.37 77.45
C SER A 191 -1.36 -23.17 77.65
N ILE A 192 -0.42 -23.09 76.72
CA ILE A 192 0.89 -23.76 76.76
C ILE A 192 1.97 -22.71 77.06
N SER A 193 2.78 -22.95 78.08
CA SER A 193 3.87 -22.03 78.43
C SER A 193 4.90 -21.92 77.29
N PRO A 194 5.58 -20.77 77.13
CA PRO A 194 6.61 -20.60 76.10
C PRO A 194 7.68 -21.70 76.15
N ASN A 195 8.06 -22.21 74.99
CA ASN A 195 9.03 -23.32 74.81
C ASN A 195 8.60 -24.68 75.39
N GLN A 196 7.32 -24.85 75.77
CA GLN A 196 6.75 -26.14 76.18
C GLN A 196 5.87 -26.71 75.07
N SER A 197 5.60 -28.01 75.14
CA SER A 197 4.66 -28.68 74.23
C SER A 197 3.51 -29.39 74.92
N PHE A 198 2.37 -29.41 74.24
CA PHE A 198 1.24 -30.26 74.58
C PHE A 198 1.12 -31.38 73.55
N ASN A 199 1.34 -32.63 73.98
CA ASN A 199 1.45 -33.81 73.13
C ASN A 199 0.23 -34.72 73.29
N GLY A 200 -0.07 -35.55 72.28
CA GLY A 200 -1.18 -36.50 72.35
C GLY A 200 -2.09 -36.52 71.13
N LEU A 201 -3.35 -36.89 71.35
CA LEU A 201 -4.44 -36.80 70.37
C LEU A 201 -5.58 -35.94 70.95
N ILE A 202 -6.04 -34.97 70.17
CA ILE A 202 -7.20 -34.13 70.49
C ILE A 202 -8.30 -34.39 69.46
N GLU A 203 -9.44 -34.90 69.90
CA GLU A 203 -10.63 -35.11 69.07
C GLU A 203 -11.63 -33.96 69.26
N VAL A 204 -11.84 -33.18 68.20
CA VAL A 204 -12.69 -31.99 68.20
C VAL A 204 -14.03 -32.34 67.55
N TYR A 205 -15.14 -32.18 68.28
CA TYR A 205 -16.49 -32.56 67.85
C TYR A 205 -17.37 -31.36 67.46
N SER A 206 -18.52 -31.64 66.85
CA SER A 206 -19.47 -30.62 66.38
C SER A 206 -19.90 -29.66 67.49
N ASN A 207 -19.93 -28.35 67.18
CA ASN A 207 -20.19 -27.23 68.11
C ASN A 207 -19.11 -26.96 69.16
N SER A 208 -17.99 -27.68 69.15
CA SER A 208 -16.85 -27.41 70.04
C SER A 208 -15.93 -26.33 69.48
N ASN A 209 -15.16 -25.69 70.37
CA ASN A 209 -14.17 -24.68 70.02
C ASN A 209 -12.91 -24.86 70.86
N LEU A 210 -11.86 -25.45 70.27
CA LEU A 210 -10.55 -25.55 70.90
C LEU A 210 -9.81 -24.22 70.73
N GLN A 211 -9.64 -23.47 71.82
CA GLN A 211 -9.02 -22.15 71.78
C GLN A 211 -7.57 -22.20 72.26
N LEU A 212 -6.64 -21.67 71.47
CA LEU A 212 -5.21 -21.66 71.75
C LEU A 212 -4.78 -20.21 71.98
N ASN A 213 -4.47 -19.86 73.22
CA ASN A 213 -4.32 -18.46 73.68
C ASN A 213 -2.89 -18.07 74.07
N ASN A 214 -1.88 -18.72 73.49
CA ASN A 214 -0.50 -18.65 73.95
C ASN A 214 0.49 -18.91 72.81
N THR A 215 1.79 -18.83 73.12
CA THR A 215 2.90 -18.98 72.16
C THR A 215 3.67 -20.29 72.27
N GLY A 216 3.15 -21.29 73.00
CA GLY A 216 3.76 -22.62 73.10
C GLY A 216 3.54 -23.47 71.84
N THR A 217 3.99 -24.72 71.89
CA THR A 217 3.88 -25.67 70.76
C THR A 217 2.74 -26.66 70.98
N LEU A 218 1.74 -26.66 70.11
CA LEU A 218 0.79 -27.77 70.02
C LEU A 218 1.44 -28.89 69.20
N ALA A 219 1.86 -29.96 69.88
CA ALA A 219 2.46 -31.14 69.25
C ALA A 219 1.48 -32.31 69.13
N ALA A 220 0.31 -32.20 69.77
CA ALA A 220 -0.76 -33.19 69.68
C ALA A 220 -1.40 -33.18 68.28
N ASP A 221 -1.74 -34.37 67.77
CA ASP A 221 -2.57 -34.49 66.58
C ASP A 221 -3.97 -33.94 66.89
N VAL A 222 -4.54 -33.17 65.97
CA VAL A 222 -5.90 -32.65 66.08
C VAL A 222 -6.77 -33.36 65.05
N LYS A 223 -7.69 -34.20 65.52
CA LYS A 223 -8.61 -34.96 64.69
C LYS A 223 -10.01 -34.36 64.73
N ILE A 224 -10.50 -34.00 63.56
CA ILE A 224 -11.87 -33.54 63.33
C ILE A 224 -12.78 -34.77 63.37
N SER A 225 -13.67 -34.80 64.36
CA SER A 225 -14.57 -35.91 64.64
C SER A 225 -16.04 -35.45 64.59
N GLY A 226 -16.96 -36.39 64.37
CA GLY A 226 -18.39 -36.07 64.26
C GLY A 226 -18.70 -35.17 63.06
N LEU A 227 -19.64 -34.23 63.22
CA LEU A 227 -20.07 -33.34 62.13
C LEU A 227 -19.19 -32.09 61.94
N GLY A 228 -18.06 -31.96 62.64
CA GLY A 228 -17.15 -30.81 62.47
C GLY A 228 -16.59 -30.27 63.77
N GLY A 229 -16.15 -29.01 63.77
CA GLY A 229 -15.64 -28.32 64.95
C GLY A 229 -14.81 -27.09 64.60
N LYS A 230 -14.37 -26.34 65.62
CA LYS A 230 -13.55 -25.14 65.46
C LYS A 230 -12.22 -25.25 66.21
N LEU A 231 -11.13 -24.95 65.50
CA LEU A 231 -9.81 -24.72 66.07
C LEU A 231 -9.50 -23.22 65.98
N GLU A 232 -9.31 -22.56 67.11
CA GLU A 232 -9.13 -21.10 67.18
C GLU A 232 -7.77 -20.74 67.78
N ALA A 233 -6.88 -20.14 66.99
CA ALA A 233 -5.64 -19.55 67.44
C ALA A 233 -5.85 -18.06 67.77
N LEU A 234 -5.73 -17.71 69.04
CA LEU A 234 -5.89 -16.33 69.54
C LEU A 234 -4.56 -15.55 69.59
N ASP A 235 -3.42 -16.25 69.55
CA ASP A 235 -2.08 -15.66 69.49
C ASP A 235 -1.18 -16.41 68.48
N ASN A 236 0.04 -15.92 68.29
CA ASN A 236 1.04 -16.60 67.48
C ASN A 236 1.38 -17.95 68.09
N MET A 237 1.33 -19.02 67.31
CA MET A 237 1.51 -20.37 67.82
C MET A 237 2.16 -21.32 66.83
N THR A 238 2.84 -22.34 67.36
CA THR A 238 3.43 -23.41 66.56
C THR A 238 2.56 -24.66 66.68
N PHE A 239 2.10 -25.19 65.54
CA PHE A 239 1.35 -26.45 65.46
C PHE A 239 2.18 -27.48 64.68
N THR A 240 2.82 -28.39 65.40
CA THR A 240 3.66 -29.46 64.80
C THR A 240 2.94 -30.80 64.70
N GLY A 241 1.83 -30.98 65.43
CA GLY A 241 0.97 -32.15 65.27
C GLY A 241 0.24 -32.15 63.93
N SER A 242 -0.36 -33.27 63.56
CA SER A 242 -1.08 -33.43 62.30
C SER A 242 -2.54 -32.99 62.45
N LEU A 243 -3.07 -32.33 61.43
CA LEU A 243 -4.50 -32.13 61.31
C LEU A 243 -5.06 -33.38 60.63
N GLN A 244 -6.09 -33.99 61.21
CA GLN A 244 -6.68 -35.23 60.74
C GLN A 244 -8.19 -35.05 60.64
N GLN A 245 -8.84 -35.80 59.74
CA GLN A 245 -10.29 -35.78 59.59
C GLN A 245 -10.86 -37.16 59.31
N VAL A 246 -12.16 -37.33 59.55
CA VAL A 246 -12.95 -38.52 59.20
C VAL A 246 -13.66 -38.32 57.86
N ASN A 247 -14.10 -39.40 57.21
CA ASN A 247 -14.73 -39.33 55.87
C ASN A 247 -16.07 -38.59 55.82
N LEU A 248 -16.74 -38.37 56.96
CA LEU A 248 -18.07 -37.76 57.00
C LEU A 248 -18.11 -36.67 58.07
N HIS A 249 -18.08 -35.41 57.66
CA HIS A 249 -18.34 -34.24 58.51
C HIS A 249 -18.98 -33.10 57.71
N GLU A 250 -19.63 -32.13 58.37
CA GLU A 250 -20.30 -30.99 57.73
C GLU A 250 -19.40 -29.75 57.57
N GLY A 251 -18.14 -29.87 57.98
CA GLY A 251 -17.09 -28.87 57.74
C GLY A 251 -16.24 -28.60 58.98
N PHE A 252 -15.09 -27.97 58.79
CA PHE A 252 -14.15 -27.60 59.85
C PHE A 252 -13.77 -26.13 59.73
N GLU A 253 -13.70 -25.43 60.85
CA GLU A 253 -13.24 -24.04 60.90
C GLU A 253 -11.89 -23.96 61.61
N LEU A 254 -10.88 -23.50 60.87
CA LEU A 254 -9.63 -23.00 61.42
C LEU A 254 -9.68 -21.48 61.48
N LYS A 255 -9.76 -20.92 62.69
CA LYS A 255 -9.78 -19.48 62.91
C LYS A 255 -8.45 -19.01 63.47
N ILE A 256 -7.81 -18.04 62.83
CA ILE A 256 -6.56 -17.44 63.28
C ILE A 256 -6.81 -15.96 63.50
N ALA A 257 -6.57 -15.47 64.72
CA ALA A 257 -6.82 -14.08 65.08
C ALA A 257 -6.04 -13.10 64.18
N SER A 258 -6.64 -11.93 63.95
CA SER A 258 -6.11 -10.93 63.02
C SER A 258 -4.67 -10.53 63.38
N GLY A 259 -3.80 -10.52 62.37
CA GLY A 259 -2.38 -10.20 62.52
C GLY A 259 -1.55 -11.26 63.25
N LYS A 260 -2.11 -12.42 63.57
CA LYS A 260 -1.39 -13.57 64.18
C LYS A 260 -1.03 -14.61 63.13
N THR A 261 -0.03 -15.42 63.46
CA THR A 261 0.45 -16.51 62.61
C THR A 261 0.37 -17.85 63.35
N MET A 262 -0.26 -18.85 62.71
CA MET A 262 -0.12 -20.25 63.09
C MET A 262 0.93 -20.88 62.16
N THR A 263 2.10 -21.20 62.70
CA THR A 263 3.12 -21.95 61.96
C THR A 263 2.77 -23.43 62.01
N TYR A 264 2.35 -23.99 60.87
CA TYR A 264 1.89 -25.36 60.74
C TYR A 264 2.92 -26.24 60.04
N SER A 265 3.47 -27.22 60.75
CA SER A 265 4.47 -28.15 60.22
C SER A 265 4.07 -29.62 60.38
N GLY A 266 2.78 -29.90 60.58
CA GLY A 266 2.23 -31.26 60.58
C GLY A 266 2.24 -31.92 59.21
N SER A 267 1.63 -33.10 59.09
CA SER A 267 1.47 -33.80 57.81
C SER A 267 0.68 -32.98 56.78
N GLU A 268 0.78 -33.34 55.49
CA GLU A 268 -0.12 -32.80 54.48
C GLU A 268 -1.59 -33.06 54.84
N PHE A 269 -2.45 -32.07 54.56
CA PHE A 269 -3.89 -32.14 54.82
C PHE A 269 -4.66 -31.95 53.52
N GLY A 270 -5.45 -32.95 53.14
CA GLY A 270 -6.42 -32.88 52.04
C GLY A 270 -7.80 -32.57 52.58
N ILE A 271 -8.53 -31.68 51.91
CA ILE A 271 -9.88 -31.26 52.32
C ILE A 271 -10.91 -32.39 52.06
N GLY A 272 -10.70 -33.21 51.04
CA GLY A 272 -11.69 -34.20 50.59
C GLY A 272 -12.98 -33.54 50.11
N ASN A 273 -14.08 -34.29 50.00
CA ASN A 273 -15.38 -33.79 49.52
C ASN A 273 -16.14 -32.95 50.58
N HIS A 274 -15.48 -31.93 51.16
CA HIS A 274 -16.03 -31.13 52.25
C HIS A 274 -15.65 -29.64 52.13
N THR A 275 -16.25 -28.83 53.00
CA THR A 275 -15.89 -27.41 53.17
C THR A 275 -14.91 -27.21 54.32
N PHE A 276 -13.73 -26.66 54.03
CA PHE A 276 -12.75 -26.18 55.01
C PHE A 276 -12.84 -24.66 55.12
N LYS A 277 -13.14 -24.13 56.31
CA LYS A 277 -13.24 -22.69 56.57
C LYS A 277 -11.95 -22.18 57.21
N LEU A 278 -11.37 -21.13 56.63
CA LEU A 278 -10.18 -20.44 57.14
C LEU A 278 -10.52 -18.97 57.41
N THR A 279 -10.59 -18.58 58.68
CA THR A 279 -11.22 -17.31 59.13
C THR A 279 -10.35 -16.52 60.11
N GLY A 280 -10.74 -15.29 60.44
CA GLY A 280 -10.18 -14.49 61.53
C GLY A 280 -9.09 -13.45 61.15
N GLY A 281 -8.57 -13.48 59.93
CA GLY A 281 -7.65 -12.47 59.38
C GLY A 281 -6.18 -12.63 59.77
N GLY A 282 -5.81 -13.79 60.33
CA GLY A 282 -4.42 -14.19 60.56
C GLY A 282 -3.76 -14.84 59.35
N THR A 283 -2.63 -15.52 59.57
CA THR A 283 -1.88 -16.27 58.57
C THR A 283 -1.71 -17.73 59.00
N LEU A 284 -2.14 -18.66 58.17
CA LEU A 284 -1.76 -20.07 58.24
C LEU A 284 -0.43 -20.24 57.48
N ASP A 285 0.67 -20.30 58.23
CA ASP A 285 2.00 -20.50 57.67
C ASP A 285 2.34 -21.99 57.62
N ASN A 286 1.81 -22.68 56.60
CA ASN A 286 1.97 -24.11 56.42
C ASN A 286 3.22 -24.48 55.59
N THR A 287 4.01 -25.42 56.11
CA THR A 287 5.19 -25.97 55.41
C THR A 287 4.79 -26.92 54.28
N ASN A 288 3.74 -27.71 54.49
CA ASN A 288 3.18 -28.67 53.54
C ASN A 288 1.92 -28.12 52.89
N ASN A 289 1.59 -28.55 51.67
CA ASN A 289 0.42 -28.04 50.96
C ASN A 289 -0.89 -28.41 51.68
N LEU A 290 -1.79 -27.43 51.81
CA LEU A 290 -3.22 -27.69 51.95
C LEU A 290 -3.74 -28.13 50.57
N LYS A 291 -4.48 -29.23 50.48
CA LYS A 291 -4.86 -29.82 49.18
C LYS A 291 -6.37 -29.77 48.94
N LEU A 292 -6.75 -29.29 47.75
CA LEU A 292 -8.07 -29.52 47.15
C LEU A 292 -7.94 -30.77 46.27
N ASP A 293 -8.25 -31.92 46.86
CA ASP A 293 -7.93 -33.26 46.36
C ASP A 293 -9.16 -34.11 45.96
N ASP A 294 -10.36 -33.52 46.01
CA ASP A 294 -11.60 -34.11 45.51
C ASP A 294 -12.43 -33.07 44.72
N PRO A 295 -13.21 -33.47 43.70
CA PRO A 295 -14.05 -32.54 42.94
C PRO A 295 -15.05 -31.71 43.77
N GLY A 296 -15.41 -32.15 44.98
CA GLY A 296 -16.24 -31.40 45.93
C GLY A 296 -15.46 -30.67 47.03
N SER A 297 -14.13 -30.67 47.01
CA SER A 297 -13.30 -29.90 47.95
C SER A 297 -13.57 -28.40 47.82
N LEU A 298 -14.02 -27.77 48.91
CA LEU A 298 -14.27 -26.33 48.96
C LEU A 298 -13.43 -25.68 50.07
N LEU A 299 -12.56 -24.74 49.71
CA LEU A 299 -11.86 -23.87 50.66
C LEU A 299 -12.61 -22.54 50.78
N ALA A 300 -13.13 -22.21 51.96
CA ALA A 300 -13.80 -20.95 52.25
C ALA A 300 -12.90 -20.05 53.09
N ILE A 301 -12.42 -18.94 52.52
CA ILE A 301 -11.57 -17.95 53.19
C ILE A 301 -12.41 -16.72 53.54
N SER A 302 -12.30 -16.24 54.78
CA SER A 302 -12.91 -14.98 55.21
C SER A 302 -11.93 -14.06 55.94
N ASP A 303 -12.34 -12.82 56.17
CA ASP A 303 -11.61 -11.82 56.98
C ASP A 303 -10.18 -11.51 56.48
N SER A 304 -9.90 -11.74 55.19
CA SER A 304 -8.56 -11.61 54.58
C SER A 304 -7.51 -12.53 55.22
N THR A 305 -7.92 -13.71 55.68
CA THR A 305 -7.02 -14.74 56.21
C THR A 305 -6.10 -15.26 55.12
N LYS A 306 -4.82 -15.44 55.44
CA LYS A 306 -3.78 -15.83 54.48
C LYS A 306 -3.35 -17.28 54.66
N ILE A 307 -2.88 -17.90 53.59
CA ILE A 307 -2.28 -19.24 53.57
C ILE A 307 -0.97 -19.25 52.79
N SER A 308 0.06 -19.92 53.31
CA SER A 308 1.38 -19.97 52.68
C SER A 308 1.43 -20.88 51.45
N ARG A 309 0.76 -22.04 51.48
CA ARG A 309 0.84 -23.06 50.42
C ARG A 309 -0.48 -23.78 50.14
N LEU A 310 -0.93 -23.76 48.89
CA LEU A 310 -2.16 -24.40 48.42
C LEU A 310 -1.87 -25.23 47.16
N LEU A 311 -2.35 -26.48 47.12
CA LEU A 311 -2.30 -27.35 45.95
C LEU A 311 -3.73 -27.68 45.51
N VAL A 312 -4.00 -27.54 44.22
CA VAL A 312 -5.26 -27.94 43.59
C VAL A 312 -4.94 -29.09 42.64
N ASN A 313 -5.31 -30.31 43.03
CA ASN A 313 -5.05 -31.54 42.25
C ASN A 313 -6.33 -32.26 41.81
N ALA A 314 -7.48 -31.91 42.36
CA ALA A 314 -8.79 -32.23 41.79
C ALA A 314 -9.77 -31.12 42.15
N SER A 315 -10.40 -30.49 41.15
CA SER A 315 -11.47 -29.53 41.42
C SER A 315 -12.61 -29.66 40.41
N GLY A 316 -13.83 -29.80 40.91
CA GLY A 316 -15.05 -29.92 40.10
C GLY A 316 -15.86 -28.63 40.12
N THR A 317 -17.01 -28.64 39.44
CA THR A 317 -17.92 -27.47 39.41
C THR A 317 -18.49 -27.09 40.78
N ASN A 318 -18.46 -28.03 41.74
CA ASN A 318 -18.95 -27.85 43.11
C ASN A 318 -17.80 -27.62 44.12
N GLY A 319 -16.55 -27.79 43.68
CA GLY A 319 -15.34 -27.55 44.45
C GLY A 319 -14.62 -26.28 44.01
N GLY A 320 -13.55 -25.91 44.70
CA GLY A 320 -12.76 -24.71 44.44
C GLY A 320 -12.53 -23.86 45.68
N MET A 321 -12.48 -22.55 45.50
CA MET A 321 -12.27 -21.60 46.59
C MET A 321 -13.35 -20.52 46.62
N THR A 322 -13.83 -20.19 47.80
CA THR A 322 -14.73 -19.06 48.04
C THR A 322 -14.04 -18.06 48.95
N ILE A 323 -14.07 -16.78 48.59
CA ILE A 323 -13.49 -15.68 49.36
C ILE A 323 -14.62 -14.72 49.74
N SER A 324 -14.78 -14.50 51.04
CA SER A 324 -15.73 -13.55 51.61
C SER A 324 -14.98 -12.57 52.51
N SER A 325 -14.47 -11.49 51.92
CA SER A 325 -13.74 -10.43 52.63
C SER A 325 -14.44 -9.09 52.45
N SER A 326 -15.08 -8.60 53.52
CA SER A 326 -15.77 -7.30 53.55
C SER A 326 -14.83 -6.07 53.63
N VAL A 327 -13.57 -6.21 53.22
CA VAL A 327 -12.62 -5.10 53.11
C VAL A 327 -11.94 -5.14 51.75
N SER A 328 -12.42 -4.27 50.85
CA SER A 328 -11.91 -4.02 49.49
C SER A 328 -10.47 -3.49 49.42
N SER A 329 -9.67 -3.67 50.48
CA SER A 329 -8.35 -3.06 50.67
C SER A 329 -7.35 -3.94 51.42
N SER A 330 -7.52 -5.26 51.52
CA SER A 330 -6.43 -6.12 52.02
C SER A 330 -5.31 -6.19 50.97
N THR A 331 -4.34 -5.29 51.09
CA THR A 331 -3.23 -5.04 50.15
C THR A 331 -2.16 -6.16 50.11
N GLY A 332 -2.52 -7.41 50.39
CA GLY A 332 -1.57 -8.51 50.45
C GLY A 332 -2.15 -9.80 49.89
N ASN A 333 -1.26 -10.65 49.39
CA ASN A 333 -1.62 -11.93 48.80
C ASN A 333 -2.29 -12.85 49.82
N LEU A 334 -3.43 -13.43 49.42
CA LEU A 334 -4.20 -14.37 50.23
C LEU A 334 -3.56 -15.76 50.20
N VAL A 335 -2.96 -16.11 49.07
CA VAL A 335 -2.20 -17.35 48.89
C VAL A 335 -0.77 -16.98 48.54
N GLY A 336 0.19 -17.53 49.29
CA GLY A 336 1.61 -17.40 48.96
C GLY A 336 1.93 -18.21 47.71
N ASN A 337 1.92 -19.53 47.81
CA ASN A 337 2.22 -20.43 46.69
C ASN A 337 0.99 -21.25 46.31
N LEU A 338 0.53 -21.09 45.07
CA LEU A 338 -0.56 -21.85 44.48
C LEU A 338 -0.01 -22.80 43.41
N SER A 339 -0.11 -24.11 43.67
CA SER A 339 0.22 -25.15 42.69
C SER A 339 -1.07 -25.68 42.07
N LEU A 340 -1.15 -25.71 40.75
CA LEU A 340 -2.31 -26.16 39.99
C LEU A 340 -1.96 -27.38 39.13
N SER A 341 -2.58 -28.51 39.45
CA SER A 341 -2.56 -29.75 38.68
C SER A 341 -3.95 -30.16 38.17
N ASP A 342 -4.94 -29.28 38.31
CA ASP A 342 -6.28 -29.36 37.72
C ASP A 342 -6.84 -27.94 37.53
N SER A 343 -7.94 -27.80 36.79
CA SER A 343 -8.68 -26.54 36.66
C SER A 343 -9.09 -26.02 38.02
N PHE A 344 -9.16 -24.70 38.19
CA PHE A 344 -9.44 -24.08 39.48
C PHE A 344 -10.47 -22.96 39.34
N SER A 345 -11.54 -23.06 40.14
CA SER A 345 -12.63 -22.08 40.19
C SER A 345 -12.60 -21.31 41.51
N VAL A 346 -12.65 -19.98 41.43
CA VAL A 346 -12.66 -19.09 42.60
C VAL A 346 -13.80 -18.09 42.53
N SER A 347 -14.70 -18.13 43.51
CA SER A 347 -15.70 -17.08 43.70
C SER A 347 -15.26 -16.13 44.82
N SER A 348 -15.29 -14.84 44.56
CA SER A 348 -14.83 -13.80 45.47
C SER A 348 -15.76 -12.59 45.43
N ASP A 349 -15.96 -11.95 46.59
CA ASP A 349 -16.65 -10.66 46.65
C ASP A 349 -15.79 -9.47 46.14
N SER A 350 -14.47 -9.67 46.03
CA SER A 350 -13.49 -8.63 45.73
C SER A 350 -12.27 -9.12 44.93
N VAL A 351 -11.45 -8.20 44.42
CA VAL A 351 -10.18 -8.51 43.74
C VAL A 351 -9.22 -9.17 44.73
N TRP A 352 -8.51 -10.21 44.29
CA TRP A 352 -7.63 -11.01 45.16
C TRP A 352 -6.28 -11.28 44.51
N SER A 353 -5.30 -11.75 45.31
CA SER A 353 -3.93 -11.92 44.82
C SER A 353 -3.16 -13.15 45.34
N VAL A 354 -2.34 -13.63 44.40
CA VAL A 354 -1.32 -14.68 44.32
C VAL A 354 0.15 -14.25 44.53
N ASP A 355 1.02 -14.76 45.43
CA ASP A 355 2.48 -14.48 45.23
C ASP A 355 2.97 -15.26 44.01
N ASN A 356 2.95 -16.59 44.07
CA ASN A 356 3.50 -17.46 43.05
C ASN A 356 2.46 -18.50 42.63
N ILE A 357 2.27 -18.64 41.32
CA ILE A 357 1.48 -19.72 40.75
C ILE A 357 2.35 -20.63 39.88
N THR A 358 2.16 -21.94 40.02
CA THR A 358 2.79 -22.96 39.17
C THR A 358 1.71 -23.87 38.59
N ALA A 359 1.68 -23.98 37.26
CA ALA A 359 0.81 -24.93 36.56
C ALA A 359 1.67 -26.03 35.90
N ASP A 360 1.29 -27.29 36.10
CA ASP A 360 2.02 -28.46 35.57
C ASP A 360 1.22 -29.29 34.55
N THR A 361 -0.05 -28.95 34.34
CA THR A 361 -0.94 -29.57 33.36
C THR A 361 -1.77 -28.51 32.64
N THR A 362 -2.40 -28.91 31.55
CA THR A 362 -3.38 -28.07 30.84
C THR A 362 -4.61 -27.85 31.70
N LEU A 363 -4.94 -26.58 31.99
CA LEU A 363 -6.04 -26.24 32.89
C LEU A 363 -6.71 -24.91 32.56
N THR A 364 -7.93 -24.75 33.08
CA THR A 364 -8.69 -23.50 33.03
C THR A 364 -8.76 -22.88 34.43
N PHE A 365 -8.33 -21.63 34.54
CA PHE A 365 -8.49 -20.80 35.72
C PHE A 365 -9.74 -19.93 35.56
N SER A 366 -10.72 -20.10 36.45
CA SER A 366 -11.99 -19.37 36.41
C SER A 366 -12.18 -18.58 37.70
N THR A 367 -12.56 -17.32 37.59
CA THR A 367 -12.96 -16.50 38.74
C THR A 367 -14.01 -15.46 38.33
N ASP A 368 -14.79 -14.98 39.30
CA ASP A 368 -15.80 -13.93 39.13
C ASP A 368 -15.26 -12.50 39.38
N LYS A 369 -13.97 -12.37 39.74
CA LYS A 369 -13.27 -11.11 39.99
C LYS A 369 -11.89 -11.08 39.33
N ASN A 370 -11.34 -9.89 39.14
CA ASN A 370 -9.95 -9.75 38.69
C ASN A 370 -8.99 -10.37 39.71
N VAL A 371 -7.86 -10.85 39.22
CA VAL A 371 -6.84 -11.54 40.01
C VAL A 371 -5.45 -11.02 39.67
N ASN A 372 -4.59 -10.92 40.68
CA ASN A 372 -3.19 -10.52 40.52
C ASN A 372 -2.26 -11.66 40.92
N PHE A 373 -1.31 -12.03 40.06
CA PHE A 373 -0.22 -12.94 40.36
C PHE A 373 1.09 -12.17 40.47
N GLY A 374 1.92 -12.52 41.46
CA GLY A 374 3.30 -12.07 41.53
C GLY A 374 4.14 -12.71 40.44
N ALA A 375 4.13 -14.04 40.33
CA ALA A 375 4.81 -14.80 39.28
C ALA A 375 3.94 -15.95 38.74
N LEU A 376 3.98 -16.18 37.42
CA LEU A 376 3.34 -17.31 36.74
C LEU A 376 4.42 -18.21 36.12
N THR A 377 4.48 -19.46 36.58
CA THR A 377 5.40 -20.48 36.06
C THR A 377 4.61 -21.62 35.43
N LEU A 378 4.87 -21.88 34.14
CA LEU A 378 4.35 -23.05 33.43
C LEU A 378 5.45 -24.10 33.33
N THR A 379 5.15 -25.34 33.70
CA THR A 379 6.12 -26.45 33.63
C THR A 379 5.69 -27.48 32.58
N GLY A 380 6.64 -28.19 31.98
CA GLY A 380 6.36 -29.20 30.95
C GLY A 380 5.63 -28.61 29.74
N SER A 381 4.50 -29.21 29.37
CA SER A 381 3.61 -28.81 28.27
C SER A 381 2.27 -28.25 28.78
N ALA A 382 2.26 -27.62 29.95
CA ALA A 382 1.05 -27.08 30.56
C ALA A 382 0.49 -25.90 29.76
N ASP A 383 -0.77 -26.00 29.34
CA ASP A 383 -1.52 -24.87 28.81
C ASP A 383 -2.29 -24.16 29.92
N PHE A 384 -2.34 -22.84 29.87
CA PHE A 384 -3.07 -22.03 30.84
C PHE A 384 -4.12 -21.17 30.13
N SER A 385 -5.38 -21.41 30.48
CA SER A 385 -6.53 -20.68 29.93
C SER A 385 -7.30 -19.95 31.02
N LEU A 386 -7.71 -18.72 30.75
CA LEU A 386 -8.78 -18.08 31.51
C LEU A 386 -10.13 -18.62 31.02
N GLY A 387 -11.08 -18.84 31.94
CA GLY A 387 -12.43 -19.27 31.58
C GLY A 387 -13.21 -18.26 30.70
N THR A 388 -14.51 -18.48 30.57
CA THR A 388 -15.40 -17.62 29.76
C THR A 388 -15.77 -16.30 30.42
N GLY A 389 -15.32 -16.05 31.65
CA GLY A 389 -15.59 -14.82 32.40
C GLY A 389 -14.80 -13.62 31.86
N ASP A 390 -15.40 -12.43 31.96
CA ASP A 390 -14.75 -11.16 31.62
C ASP A 390 -13.92 -10.68 32.82
N ILE A 391 -12.73 -11.26 32.98
CA ILE A 391 -11.80 -10.97 34.08
C ILE A 391 -10.48 -10.43 33.57
N THR A 392 -9.75 -9.68 34.39
CA THR A 392 -8.35 -9.32 34.12
C THR A 392 -7.43 -10.11 35.03
N LEU A 393 -6.49 -10.86 34.45
CA LEU A 393 -5.34 -11.43 35.16
C LEU A 393 -4.13 -10.50 34.98
N SER A 394 -3.60 -9.97 36.09
CA SER A 394 -2.34 -9.20 36.06
C SER A 394 -1.18 -10.04 36.62
N VAL A 395 -0.05 -10.10 35.91
CA VAL A 395 1.16 -10.80 36.36
C VAL A 395 2.31 -9.79 36.52
N SER A 396 2.87 -9.71 37.72
CA SER A 396 3.86 -8.68 38.07
C SER A 396 5.27 -9.02 37.57
N SER A 397 5.68 -10.28 37.66
CA SER A 397 6.97 -10.77 37.19
C SER A 397 6.93 -11.12 35.70
N PRO A 398 8.08 -11.10 35.00
CA PRO A 398 8.16 -11.57 33.62
C PRO A 398 7.68 -13.02 33.47
N VAL A 399 6.97 -13.30 32.39
CA VAL A 399 6.47 -14.64 32.05
C VAL A 399 7.19 -15.16 30.82
N THR A 400 7.69 -16.40 30.88
CA THR A 400 8.26 -17.10 29.73
C THR A 400 7.37 -18.30 29.40
N VAL A 401 6.93 -18.39 28.15
CA VAL A 401 6.15 -19.51 27.62
C VAL A 401 7.01 -20.20 26.59
N GLY A 402 7.19 -21.52 26.71
CA GLY A 402 8.04 -22.28 25.79
C GLY A 402 7.52 -23.68 25.52
N ASN A 403 8.31 -24.48 24.79
CA ASN A 403 7.87 -25.80 24.31
C ASN A 403 6.56 -25.67 23.51
N THR A 404 5.58 -26.54 23.72
CA THR A 404 4.26 -26.49 23.07
C THR A 404 3.18 -25.85 23.96
N GLN A 405 3.57 -25.00 24.92
CA GLN A 405 2.66 -24.39 25.89
C GLN A 405 1.82 -23.29 25.26
N LYS A 406 0.55 -23.19 25.69
CA LYS A 406 -0.41 -22.18 25.22
C LYS A 406 -0.90 -21.30 26.37
N LEU A 407 -0.96 -19.98 26.12
CA LEU A 407 -1.68 -19.02 26.96
C LEU A 407 -2.96 -18.58 26.25
N GLN A 408 -4.11 -18.66 26.92
CA GLN A 408 -5.40 -18.28 26.35
C GLN A 408 -6.13 -17.32 27.29
N ASN A 409 -6.46 -16.12 26.82
CA ASN A 409 -7.13 -15.12 27.66
C ASN A 409 -8.64 -15.39 27.84
N GLY A 410 -9.20 -16.39 27.15
CA GLY A 410 -10.61 -16.75 27.21
C GLY A 410 -11.53 -15.54 26.97
N GLY A 411 -12.51 -15.34 27.85
CA GLY A 411 -13.39 -14.16 27.83
C GLY A 411 -12.78 -12.88 28.42
N GLY A 412 -11.58 -12.96 29.01
CA GLY A 412 -10.94 -11.93 29.82
C GLY A 412 -9.69 -11.31 29.21
N SER A 413 -8.93 -10.52 29.97
CA SER A 413 -7.70 -9.83 29.55
C SER A 413 -6.48 -10.32 30.34
N PHE A 414 -5.32 -10.37 29.67
CA PHE A 414 -4.02 -10.56 30.32
C PHE A 414 -3.28 -9.23 30.46
N ASN A 415 -2.67 -9.01 31.60
CA ASN A 415 -1.81 -7.85 31.85
C ASN A 415 -0.44 -8.30 32.40
N PHE A 416 0.52 -8.50 31.50
CA PHE A 416 1.89 -8.91 31.84
C PHE A 416 2.74 -7.68 32.18
N LEU A 417 2.59 -7.15 33.39
CA LEU A 417 3.33 -5.98 33.87
C LEU A 417 4.85 -6.16 33.80
N GLY A 418 5.34 -7.39 34.01
CA GLY A 418 6.76 -7.75 33.86
C GLY A 418 7.19 -8.11 32.44
N GLY A 419 6.26 -8.18 31.49
CA GLY A 419 6.48 -8.64 30.11
C GLY A 419 6.26 -10.14 29.89
N LEU A 420 6.14 -10.52 28.62
CA LEU A 420 5.89 -11.88 28.14
C LEU A 420 6.94 -12.26 27.09
N SER A 421 7.60 -13.40 27.23
CA SER A 421 8.45 -14.00 26.19
C SER A 421 7.80 -15.27 25.63
N LEU A 422 7.63 -15.32 24.32
CA LEU A 422 7.09 -16.47 23.58
C LEU A 422 8.26 -17.16 22.85
N GLU A 423 8.75 -18.25 23.43
CA GLU A 423 9.84 -19.08 22.89
C GLU A 423 9.34 -20.00 21.75
N THR A 424 10.28 -20.59 20.99
CA THR A 424 9.97 -21.54 19.91
C THR A 424 8.93 -22.61 20.31
N GLY A 425 7.84 -22.69 19.54
CA GLY A 425 6.74 -23.65 19.70
C GLY A 425 5.60 -23.18 20.61
N SER A 426 5.78 -22.08 21.35
CA SER A 426 4.76 -21.54 22.25
C SER A 426 3.72 -20.71 21.50
N GLU A 427 2.55 -20.55 22.11
CA GLU A 427 1.43 -19.84 21.50
C GLU A 427 0.69 -18.95 22.52
N LEU A 428 0.41 -17.71 22.14
CA LEU A 428 -0.55 -16.83 22.81
C LEU A 428 -1.83 -16.76 21.96
N ILE A 429 -2.96 -17.22 22.49
CA ILE A 429 -4.26 -17.23 21.81
C ILE A 429 -5.15 -16.12 22.37
N GLY A 430 -5.47 -15.16 21.51
CA GLY A 430 -6.39 -14.05 21.76
C GLY A 430 -7.85 -14.40 21.43
N GLN A 431 -8.69 -14.50 22.46
CA GLN A 431 -10.12 -14.86 22.41
C GLN A 431 -11.10 -13.70 22.73
N GLY A 432 -10.68 -12.43 22.57
CA GLY A 432 -11.66 -11.34 22.35
C GLY A 432 -11.52 -10.07 23.18
N LYS A 433 -10.35 -9.81 23.77
CA LYS A 433 -10.10 -8.68 24.69
C LYS A 433 -8.67 -8.16 24.56
N GLN A 434 -8.11 -7.60 25.64
CA GLN A 434 -6.81 -6.98 25.67
C GLN A 434 -5.73 -7.96 26.18
N VAL A 435 -4.55 -7.90 25.57
CA VAL A 435 -3.30 -8.36 26.18
C VAL A 435 -2.38 -7.15 26.28
N SER A 436 -2.01 -6.79 27.51
CA SER A 436 -1.07 -5.71 27.82
C SER A 436 0.23 -6.25 28.42
N GLY A 437 1.28 -5.44 28.35
CA GLY A 437 2.67 -5.83 28.66
C GLY A 437 3.53 -6.02 27.42
N ASN A 438 4.83 -5.74 27.53
CA ASN A 438 5.77 -5.93 26.41
C ASN A 438 5.86 -7.42 26.05
N ILE A 439 5.69 -7.76 24.77
CA ILE A 439 5.75 -9.13 24.26
C ILE A 439 7.02 -9.30 23.42
N VAL A 440 7.80 -10.34 23.71
CA VAL A 440 8.96 -10.76 22.93
C VAL A 440 8.61 -12.02 22.14
N LEU A 441 8.65 -11.93 20.81
CA LEU A 441 8.53 -13.06 19.88
C LEU A 441 9.91 -13.68 19.66
N ASN A 442 10.23 -14.74 20.42
CA ASN A 442 11.48 -15.49 20.32
C ASN A 442 11.26 -16.90 19.73
N GLY A 443 10.53 -16.97 18.62
CA GLY A 443 10.19 -18.26 17.97
C GLY A 443 8.72 -18.66 18.12
N GLY A 444 7.97 -17.99 18.99
CA GLY A 444 6.59 -18.29 19.29
C GLY A 444 5.57 -17.73 18.30
N GLN A 445 4.30 -18.03 18.57
CA GLN A 445 3.14 -17.64 17.78
C GLN A 445 2.17 -16.78 18.59
N ILE A 446 1.57 -15.77 17.95
CA ILE A 446 0.34 -15.13 18.43
C ILE A 446 -0.79 -15.58 17.51
N ALA A 447 -1.81 -16.24 18.05
CA ALA A 447 -3.03 -16.60 17.35
C ALA A 447 -4.19 -15.70 17.82
N THR A 448 -5.04 -15.26 16.90
CA THR A 448 -6.17 -14.36 17.18
C THR A 448 -7.46 -15.00 16.68
N GLU A 449 -8.14 -15.77 17.55
CA GLU A 449 -9.41 -16.44 17.27
C GLU A 449 -10.60 -15.46 17.35
N GLN A 450 -10.43 -14.35 18.07
CA GLN A 450 -11.42 -13.29 18.23
C GLN A 450 -10.74 -11.92 18.24
N ASN A 451 -11.48 -10.84 18.02
CA ASN A 451 -10.92 -9.48 18.00
C ASN A 451 -10.13 -9.17 19.27
N THR A 452 -8.81 -8.98 19.12
CA THR A 452 -7.87 -8.86 20.24
C THR A 452 -7.05 -7.58 20.11
N VAL A 453 -6.76 -6.93 21.24
CA VAL A 453 -5.98 -5.68 21.30
C VAL A 453 -4.67 -5.92 22.04
N LEU A 454 -3.56 -5.61 21.40
CA LEU A 454 -2.23 -5.54 22.00
C LEU A 454 -1.87 -4.06 22.24
N THR A 455 -1.71 -3.67 23.50
CA THR A 455 -1.51 -2.25 23.86
C THR A 455 -0.08 -1.81 24.06
N ASP A 456 0.82 -2.75 24.32
CA ASP A 456 2.23 -2.46 24.60
C ASP A 456 3.13 -3.03 23.51
N ASN A 457 4.45 -2.91 23.67
CA ASN A 457 5.40 -3.14 22.57
C ASN A 457 5.55 -4.62 22.21
N LEU A 458 5.62 -4.89 20.92
CA LEU A 458 6.02 -6.17 20.36
C LEU A 458 7.47 -6.10 19.89
N THR A 459 8.32 -7.00 20.38
CA THR A 459 9.73 -7.12 19.98
C THR A 459 9.96 -8.46 19.31
N GLN A 460 10.52 -8.48 18.11
CA GLN A 460 10.90 -9.73 17.44
C GLN A 460 12.37 -10.06 17.72
N SER A 461 12.65 -11.31 18.11
CA SER A 461 14.00 -11.83 18.38
C SER A 461 14.37 -13.05 17.54
N ALA A 462 13.38 -13.80 17.03
CA ALA A 462 13.60 -14.92 16.12
C ALA A 462 12.45 -15.03 15.09
N ASP A 463 12.51 -16.04 14.22
CA ASP A 463 11.46 -16.33 13.25
C ASP A 463 10.14 -16.61 13.97
N SER A 464 9.05 -15.91 13.64
CA SER A 464 7.82 -15.97 14.42
C SER A 464 6.58 -15.78 13.54
N THR A 465 5.42 -16.16 14.07
CA THR A 465 4.14 -16.15 13.34
C THR A 465 3.08 -15.35 14.10
N ILE A 466 2.33 -14.55 13.38
CA ILE A 466 1.07 -13.96 13.84
C ILE A 466 -0.04 -14.55 12.96
N GLU A 467 -0.94 -15.31 13.56
CA GLU A 467 -2.09 -15.91 12.90
C GLU A 467 -3.37 -15.21 13.36
N ILE A 468 -4.20 -14.78 12.42
CA ILE A 468 -5.41 -14.02 12.67
C ILE A 468 -6.54 -14.69 11.91
N ASP A 469 -7.51 -15.24 12.62
CA ASP A 469 -8.61 -15.98 12.04
C ASP A 469 -9.42 -15.12 11.04
N PRO A 470 -10.12 -15.75 10.07
CA PRO A 470 -10.91 -15.04 9.09
C PRO A 470 -11.91 -14.09 9.74
N SER A 471 -11.99 -12.86 9.21
CA SER A 471 -12.86 -11.78 9.74
C SER A 471 -12.53 -11.32 11.17
N LYS A 472 -11.38 -11.70 11.75
CA LYS A 472 -10.92 -11.20 13.06
C LYS A 472 -9.86 -10.12 12.89
N THR A 473 -9.67 -9.36 13.97
CA THR A 473 -8.74 -8.24 14.01
C THR A 473 -7.77 -8.39 15.17
N LEU A 474 -6.48 -8.22 14.90
CA LEU A 474 -5.46 -7.99 15.91
C LEU A 474 -5.09 -6.50 15.85
N THR A 475 -5.49 -5.74 16.85
CA THR A 475 -5.17 -4.30 16.93
C THR A 475 -3.89 -4.09 17.73
N TYR A 476 -2.85 -3.55 17.10
CA TYR A 476 -1.55 -3.29 17.72
C TYR A 476 -1.27 -1.79 17.83
N SER A 477 -1.10 -1.32 19.07
CA SER A 477 -0.91 0.11 19.40
C SER A 477 0.41 0.43 20.11
N GLY A 478 1.34 -0.53 20.18
CA GLY A 478 2.70 -0.33 20.69
C GLY A 478 3.60 0.45 19.72
N ALA A 479 4.90 0.47 19.99
CA ALA A 479 5.91 1.10 19.12
C ALA A 479 6.13 0.32 17.81
N VAL A 480 6.96 0.86 16.92
CA VAL A 480 7.42 0.19 15.69
C VAL A 480 7.99 -1.21 16.02
N VAL A 481 7.60 -2.21 15.24
CA VAL A 481 8.09 -3.59 15.37
C VAL A 481 9.23 -3.81 14.38
N ASP A 482 10.45 -3.78 14.88
CA ASP A 482 11.64 -4.08 14.09
C ASP A 482 11.74 -5.59 13.81
N ILE A 483 11.74 -5.97 12.53
CA ILE A 483 11.83 -7.37 12.10
C ILE A 483 13.27 -7.90 12.21
N GLY A 484 14.27 -7.01 12.12
CA GLY A 484 15.68 -7.37 12.26
C GLY A 484 16.11 -8.38 11.20
N THR A 485 16.91 -9.37 11.58
CA THR A 485 17.40 -10.44 10.67
C THR A 485 16.44 -11.63 10.55
N SER A 486 15.27 -11.55 11.20
CA SER A 486 14.33 -12.65 11.38
C SER A 486 13.22 -12.63 10.32
N LYS A 487 12.47 -13.72 10.24
CA LYS A 487 11.25 -13.86 9.43
C LYS A 487 10.02 -13.63 10.30
N LEU A 488 9.18 -12.66 9.95
CA LEU A 488 7.82 -12.53 10.51
C LEU A 488 6.80 -12.99 9.48
N ASN A 489 5.98 -13.97 9.84
CA ASN A 489 4.88 -14.44 9.02
C ASN A 489 3.55 -13.94 9.60
N ILE A 490 2.72 -13.27 8.80
CA ILE A 490 1.37 -12.87 9.21
C ILE A 490 0.36 -13.57 8.32
N GLN A 491 -0.53 -14.36 8.92
CA GLN A 491 -1.42 -15.29 8.21
C GLN A 491 -2.85 -15.35 8.78
N GLY A 492 -3.75 -16.06 8.09
CA GLY A 492 -4.99 -16.61 8.69
C GLY A 492 -6.33 -16.06 8.17
N GLY A 493 -6.35 -15.04 7.31
CA GLY A 493 -7.57 -14.45 6.74
C GLY A 493 -8.08 -13.18 7.44
N GLY A 494 -7.49 -12.81 8.58
CA GLY A 494 -7.89 -11.65 9.37
C GLY A 494 -7.18 -10.34 9.01
N SER A 495 -7.26 -9.36 9.91
CA SER A 495 -6.62 -8.05 9.78
C SER A 495 -5.69 -7.71 10.95
N PHE A 496 -4.43 -7.41 10.64
CA PHE A 496 -3.48 -6.78 11.56
C PHE A 496 -3.62 -5.26 11.47
N ILE A 497 -4.31 -4.66 12.43
CA ILE A 497 -4.56 -3.22 12.49
C ILE A 497 -3.41 -2.56 13.25
N ASN A 498 -2.58 -1.82 12.53
CA ASN A 498 -1.53 -0.99 13.09
C ASN A 498 -1.50 0.38 12.38
N SER A 499 -0.61 1.26 12.82
CA SER A 499 -0.52 2.66 12.38
C SER A 499 0.92 3.02 12.00
N ALA A 500 1.15 4.23 11.51
CA ALA A 500 2.50 4.71 11.19
C ALA A 500 3.47 4.68 12.39
N VAL A 501 2.98 4.85 13.63
CA VAL A 501 3.82 4.79 14.85
C VAL A 501 4.00 3.37 15.39
N SER A 502 3.24 2.41 14.88
CA SER A 502 3.25 0.99 15.24
C SER A 502 3.53 0.10 14.03
N ALA A 503 4.27 0.64 13.05
CA ALA A 503 4.54 0.00 11.77
C ALA A 503 5.36 -1.29 11.93
N LEU A 504 5.16 -2.25 11.02
CA LEU A 504 6.08 -3.37 10.86
C LEU A 504 7.27 -2.92 10.03
N SER A 505 8.47 -2.96 10.61
CA SER A 505 9.66 -2.32 10.05
C SER A 505 10.66 -3.33 9.52
N LEU A 506 10.85 -3.31 8.20
CA LEU A 506 11.94 -3.95 7.49
C LEU A 506 13.19 -3.07 7.66
N ASN A 507 13.84 -3.21 8.82
CA ASN A 507 14.93 -2.34 9.28
C ASN A 507 16.34 -2.94 9.11
N ASN A 508 16.46 -4.12 8.49
CA ASN A 508 17.73 -4.77 8.16
C ASN A 508 17.69 -5.35 6.74
N ALA A 509 18.86 -5.52 6.12
CA ALA A 509 18.95 -6.15 4.80
C ALA A 509 18.40 -7.58 4.76
N ASP A 510 18.43 -8.28 5.91
CA ASP A 510 17.91 -9.62 6.10
C ASP A 510 16.47 -9.69 6.61
N SER A 511 15.79 -8.55 6.80
CA SER A 511 14.39 -8.54 7.25
C SER A 511 13.49 -9.24 6.23
N HIS A 512 12.61 -10.12 6.72
CA HIS A 512 11.70 -10.87 5.86
C HIS A 512 10.28 -10.88 6.42
N LEU A 513 9.41 -10.06 5.84
CA LEU A 513 7.98 -10.05 6.16
C LEU A 513 7.23 -10.87 5.13
N VAL A 514 6.47 -11.86 5.58
CA VAL A 514 5.60 -12.69 4.72
C VAL A 514 4.15 -12.42 5.06
N LEU A 515 3.35 -12.08 4.05
CA LEU A 515 1.91 -11.92 4.12
C LEU A 515 1.22 -13.10 3.43
N ASP A 516 0.34 -13.78 4.18
CA ASP A 516 -0.36 -14.97 3.74
C ASP A 516 -1.86 -14.86 4.04
N ASN A 517 -2.66 -14.41 3.07
CA ASN A 517 -4.10 -14.22 3.25
C ASN A 517 -4.42 -13.26 4.40
N VAL A 518 -3.86 -12.05 4.41
CA VAL A 518 -4.04 -11.11 5.52
C VAL A 518 -4.21 -9.67 5.04
N THR A 519 -4.90 -8.87 5.84
CA THR A 519 -4.89 -7.40 5.71
C THR A 519 -3.96 -6.78 6.74
N VAL A 520 -3.00 -5.96 6.32
CA VAL A 520 -2.07 -5.25 7.22
C VAL A 520 -2.24 -3.74 7.06
N GLY A 521 -2.18 -2.99 8.17
CA GLY A 521 -2.28 -1.53 8.17
C GLY A 521 -1.06 -0.83 7.57
N PHE A 522 0.07 -0.87 8.27
CA PHE A 522 1.28 -0.09 7.95
C PHE A 522 2.55 -0.95 7.97
N VAL A 523 3.30 -0.89 6.87
CA VAL A 523 4.65 -1.47 6.75
C VAL A 523 5.63 -0.36 6.36
N THR A 524 6.80 -0.37 7.00
CA THR A 524 7.92 0.54 6.67
C THR A 524 9.14 -0.23 6.20
N ALA A 525 9.83 0.26 5.17
CA ALA A 525 11.14 -0.24 4.75
C ALA A 525 12.19 0.84 4.99
N SER A 526 12.97 0.68 6.05
CA SER A 526 13.99 1.64 6.50
C SER A 526 15.42 1.17 6.27
N ALA A 527 15.63 -0.05 5.78
CA ALA A 527 16.91 -0.57 5.32
C ALA A 527 16.77 -1.22 3.93
N ALA A 528 17.85 -1.18 3.15
CA ALA A 528 17.86 -1.77 1.82
C ALA A 528 17.77 -3.30 1.89
N SER A 529 16.76 -3.88 1.26
CA SER A 529 16.56 -5.34 1.19
C SER A 529 17.67 -6.02 0.37
N ASN A 530 18.00 -7.26 0.73
CA ASN A 530 18.88 -8.11 -0.07
C ASN A 530 18.13 -8.77 -1.24
N SER A 531 18.82 -9.62 -2.01
CA SER A 531 18.28 -10.24 -3.24
C SER A 531 17.26 -11.36 -3.00
N SER A 532 17.03 -11.81 -1.77
CA SER A 532 16.15 -12.94 -1.46
C SER A 532 15.10 -12.65 -0.39
N LYS A 533 15.25 -11.56 0.37
CA LYS A 533 14.38 -11.16 1.48
C LYS A 533 13.86 -9.73 1.27
N GLY A 534 12.86 -9.34 2.05
CA GLY A 534 12.10 -8.10 1.89
C GLY A 534 10.64 -8.32 2.26
N LEU A 535 9.72 -7.77 1.48
CA LEU A 535 8.28 -8.02 1.60
C LEU A 535 7.87 -9.12 0.62
N LYS A 536 7.35 -10.24 1.13
CA LYS A 536 6.83 -11.35 0.34
C LYS A 536 5.33 -11.53 0.56
N VAL A 537 4.59 -11.81 -0.51
CA VAL A 537 3.18 -12.19 -0.50
C VAL A 537 3.04 -13.61 -1.03
N SER A 538 2.70 -14.56 -0.16
CA SER A 538 2.52 -15.98 -0.51
C SER A 538 1.09 -16.32 -0.89
N VAL A 539 0.12 -15.57 -0.38
CA VAL A 539 -1.32 -15.68 -0.68
C VAL A 539 -1.94 -14.29 -0.70
N ASP A 540 -3.02 -14.11 -1.45
CA ASP A 540 -3.70 -12.83 -1.68
C ASP A 540 -3.83 -12.01 -0.40
N SER A 541 -3.22 -10.83 -0.37
CA SER A 541 -3.13 -10.00 0.83
C SER A 541 -3.37 -8.54 0.51
N THR A 542 -3.81 -7.78 1.51
CA THR A 542 -4.03 -6.34 1.39
C THR A 542 -3.08 -5.60 2.32
N LEU A 543 -2.44 -4.54 1.82
CA LEU A 543 -1.65 -3.61 2.62
C LEU A 543 -2.28 -2.23 2.50
N THR A 544 -2.55 -1.58 3.63
CA THR A 544 -3.15 -0.24 3.58
C THR A 544 -2.12 0.82 3.22
N ASN A 545 -0.93 0.77 3.83
CA ASN A 545 0.15 1.72 3.58
C ASN A 545 1.52 1.03 3.56
N LEU A 546 2.30 1.37 2.54
CA LEU A 546 3.70 0.97 2.40
C LEU A 546 4.57 2.22 2.30
N SER A 547 5.38 2.49 3.33
CA SER A 547 6.32 3.61 3.35
C SER A 547 7.75 3.10 3.21
N MET A 548 8.54 3.69 2.32
CA MET A 548 9.90 3.23 2.01
C MET A 548 10.85 4.41 1.99
N THR A 549 11.95 4.34 2.74
CA THR A 549 13.07 5.30 2.66
C THR A 549 14.28 4.70 1.96
N GLU A 550 14.40 3.37 1.97
CA GLU A 550 15.46 2.61 1.32
C GLU A 550 14.91 1.66 0.26
N LYS A 551 15.81 1.03 -0.51
CA LYS A 551 15.42 0.08 -1.56
C LYS A 551 14.71 -1.15 -0.97
N LEU A 552 13.46 -1.37 -1.35
CA LEU A 552 12.69 -2.55 -0.98
C LEU A 552 12.71 -3.60 -2.11
N ARG A 553 12.87 -4.87 -1.74
CA ARG A 553 12.49 -5.99 -2.61
C ARG A 553 11.07 -6.43 -2.27
N LEU A 554 10.15 -6.37 -3.23
CA LEU A 554 8.76 -6.77 -3.08
C LEU A 554 8.46 -7.95 -4.01
N SER A 555 8.06 -9.07 -3.43
CA SER A 555 7.78 -10.31 -4.16
C SER A 555 6.34 -10.76 -4.00
N VAL A 556 5.67 -11.07 -5.11
CA VAL A 556 4.33 -11.68 -5.08
C VAL A 556 4.37 -13.03 -5.80
N ASP A 557 3.97 -14.09 -5.09
CA ASP A 557 3.97 -15.46 -5.63
C ASP A 557 3.00 -15.59 -6.82
N SER A 558 3.25 -16.59 -7.69
CA SER A 558 2.52 -16.77 -8.95
C SER A 558 1.01 -16.92 -8.73
N GLY A 559 0.22 -16.13 -9.47
CA GLY A 559 -1.24 -16.15 -9.39
C GLY A 559 -1.80 -15.57 -8.09
N LYS A 560 -0.98 -14.86 -7.31
CA LYS A 560 -1.39 -14.14 -6.10
C LYS A 560 -1.41 -12.64 -6.31
N THR A 561 -2.14 -11.94 -5.45
CA THR A 561 -2.31 -10.48 -5.53
C THR A 561 -1.91 -9.81 -4.22
N LEU A 562 -1.12 -8.74 -4.32
CA LEU A 562 -1.00 -7.74 -3.26
C LEU A 562 -1.83 -6.53 -3.65
N THR A 563 -2.92 -6.27 -2.93
CA THR A 563 -3.68 -5.03 -3.10
C THR A 563 -3.10 -3.96 -2.17
N LEU A 564 -2.70 -2.82 -2.71
CA LEU A 564 -2.23 -1.67 -1.94
C LEU A 564 -3.31 -0.58 -1.93
N ALA A 565 -3.88 -0.32 -0.74
CA ALA A 565 -5.02 0.58 -0.58
C ALA A 565 -4.65 2.07 -0.64
N GLY A 566 -3.41 2.41 -0.24
CA GLY A 566 -2.88 3.77 -0.25
C GLY A 566 -1.91 4.00 -1.41
N PRO A 567 -1.45 5.25 -1.59
CA PRO A 567 -0.54 5.60 -2.67
C PRO A 567 0.83 4.95 -2.46
N LEU A 568 1.45 4.52 -3.56
CA LEU A 568 2.81 3.97 -3.53
C LEU A 568 3.82 5.05 -3.92
N THR A 569 4.70 5.43 -3.00
CA THR A 569 5.84 6.31 -3.32
C THR A 569 7.14 5.50 -3.30
N VAL A 570 7.75 5.30 -4.46
CA VAL A 570 9.07 4.68 -4.61
C VAL A 570 10.15 5.73 -4.29
N PRO A 571 11.05 5.47 -3.32
CA PRO A 571 12.11 6.41 -2.95
C PRO A 571 13.19 6.48 -4.04
N THR A 572 14.11 7.44 -3.93
CA THR A 572 15.25 7.61 -4.87
C THR A 572 16.13 6.36 -4.99
N GLN A 573 16.16 5.53 -3.94
CA GLN A 573 16.89 4.26 -3.88
C GLN A 573 16.26 3.16 -4.76
N GLY A 574 15.02 3.37 -5.21
CA GLY A 574 14.27 2.48 -6.09
C GLY A 574 13.57 1.32 -5.38
N VAL A 575 12.91 0.46 -6.17
CA VAL A 575 12.27 -0.78 -5.73
C VAL A 575 12.61 -1.89 -6.70
N GLU A 576 12.88 -3.09 -6.17
CA GLU A 576 13.02 -4.31 -6.96
C GLU A 576 11.78 -5.19 -6.80
N PHE A 577 11.04 -5.39 -7.89
CA PHE A 577 9.91 -6.29 -7.93
C PHE A 577 10.34 -7.71 -8.32
N SER A 578 9.76 -8.73 -7.70
CA SER A 578 10.02 -10.13 -8.04
C SER A 578 8.75 -10.99 -8.00
N GLY A 579 8.87 -12.23 -8.49
CA GLY A 579 7.75 -13.15 -8.60
C GLY A 579 6.96 -12.97 -9.89
N ALA A 580 5.76 -13.53 -9.92
CA ALA A 580 4.88 -13.63 -11.09
C ALA A 580 3.39 -13.37 -10.73
N GLY A 581 3.14 -12.76 -9.57
CA GLY A 581 1.81 -12.31 -9.16
C GLY A 581 1.47 -10.91 -9.66
N THR A 582 0.48 -10.30 -9.02
CA THR A 582 -0.03 -8.95 -9.32
C THR A 582 0.18 -8.02 -8.12
N LEU A 583 0.75 -6.85 -8.36
CA LEU A 583 0.66 -5.68 -7.49
C LEU A 583 -0.54 -4.84 -7.98
N ASP A 584 -1.64 -4.91 -7.25
CA ASP A 584 -2.88 -4.21 -7.54
C ASP A 584 -2.91 -2.88 -6.78
N LEU A 585 -2.78 -1.77 -7.52
CA LEU A 585 -2.77 -0.43 -6.95
C LEU A 585 -4.18 0.15 -7.00
N THR A 586 -4.62 0.76 -5.89
CA THR A 586 -5.92 1.45 -5.83
C THR A 586 -5.80 2.98 -5.73
N ASP A 587 -4.57 3.48 -5.61
CA ASP A 587 -4.22 4.90 -5.53
C ASP A 587 -2.88 5.13 -6.29
N ASN A 588 -2.53 6.40 -6.49
CA ASN A 588 -1.48 6.85 -7.38
C ASN A 588 -0.10 6.25 -7.07
N LEU A 589 0.65 5.99 -8.15
CA LEU A 589 2.05 5.54 -8.10
C LEU A 589 2.97 6.74 -8.33
N THR A 590 3.89 7.00 -7.40
CA THR A 590 4.91 8.05 -7.54
C THR A 590 6.30 7.46 -7.53
N LEU A 591 7.08 7.70 -8.58
CA LEU A 591 8.43 7.18 -8.75
C LEU A 591 9.47 8.28 -8.53
N ASN A 592 10.05 8.39 -7.33
CA ASN A 592 11.22 9.27 -7.11
C ASN A 592 12.54 8.58 -7.48
N GLY A 593 12.52 7.26 -7.64
CA GLY A 593 13.65 6.44 -8.07
C GLY A 593 13.18 5.29 -8.94
N ASN A 594 14.12 4.45 -9.36
CA ASN A 594 13.88 3.45 -10.40
C ASN A 594 13.12 2.23 -9.88
N VAL A 595 12.17 1.75 -10.68
CA VAL A 595 11.51 0.45 -10.51
C VAL A 595 12.12 -0.53 -11.49
N THR A 596 12.58 -1.67 -10.97
CA THR A 596 13.17 -2.75 -11.77
C THR A 596 12.56 -4.10 -11.40
N LEU A 597 12.46 -5.01 -12.36
CA LEU A 597 12.19 -6.42 -12.09
C LEU A 597 13.50 -7.16 -11.78
N ALA A 598 13.48 -8.04 -10.78
CA ALA A 598 14.55 -9.00 -10.55
C ALA A 598 14.74 -9.91 -11.77
N SER A 599 15.95 -10.41 -11.99
CA SER A 599 16.26 -11.29 -13.12
C SER A 599 15.29 -12.49 -13.19
N GLY A 600 14.54 -12.60 -14.29
CA GLY A 600 13.52 -13.64 -14.51
C GLY A 600 12.15 -13.37 -13.87
N GLY A 601 11.92 -12.19 -13.29
CA GLY A 601 10.63 -11.75 -12.77
C GLY A 601 9.62 -11.44 -13.88
N SER A 602 8.34 -11.65 -13.59
CA SER A 602 7.22 -11.38 -14.51
C SER A 602 6.01 -10.75 -13.79
N LEU A 603 6.28 -10.02 -12.70
CA LEU A 603 5.25 -9.35 -11.91
C LEU A 603 4.37 -8.43 -12.78
N THR A 604 3.07 -8.47 -12.53
CA THR A 604 2.10 -7.55 -13.12
C THR A 604 1.88 -6.37 -12.18
N ILE A 605 1.94 -5.14 -12.68
CA ILE A 605 1.49 -3.93 -11.96
C ILE A 605 0.17 -3.51 -12.57
N ASP A 606 -0.89 -3.50 -11.77
CA ASP A 606 -2.18 -2.96 -12.18
C ASP A 606 -2.28 -1.49 -11.77
N ALA A 607 -2.36 -0.61 -12.77
CA ALA A 607 -2.45 0.84 -12.58
C ALA A 607 -3.60 1.46 -13.40
N ARG A 608 -4.62 0.64 -13.70
CA ARG A 608 -5.84 1.05 -14.42
C ARG A 608 -6.59 2.14 -13.65
N GLY A 609 -6.96 3.22 -14.34
CA GLY A 609 -7.67 4.35 -13.73
C GLY A 609 -6.88 5.25 -12.78
N LEU A 610 -5.55 5.07 -12.68
CA LEU A 610 -4.71 5.80 -11.72
C LEU A 610 -3.76 6.81 -12.39
N GLN A 611 -3.19 7.71 -11.58
CA GLN A 611 -2.11 8.58 -12.01
C GLN A 611 -0.75 7.96 -11.67
N LEU A 612 0.12 7.84 -12.68
CA LEU A 612 1.52 7.46 -12.52
C LEU A 612 2.41 8.70 -12.64
N ASN A 613 3.00 9.11 -11.52
CA ASN A 613 3.95 10.20 -11.44
C ASN A 613 5.38 9.65 -11.66
N LEU A 614 5.96 9.92 -12.83
CA LEU A 614 7.25 9.39 -13.27
C LEU A 614 8.37 10.41 -13.01
N GLY A 615 9.13 10.23 -11.92
CA GLY A 615 10.39 10.93 -11.65
C GLY A 615 11.64 10.02 -11.73
N GLY A 616 11.44 8.72 -11.95
CA GLY A 616 12.47 7.70 -12.15
C GLY A 616 12.03 6.68 -13.18
N ASP A 617 12.94 5.80 -13.59
CA ASP A 617 12.68 4.81 -14.64
C ASP A 617 11.71 3.72 -14.17
N LEU A 618 10.73 3.37 -15.00
CA LEU A 618 9.86 2.19 -14.84
C LEU A 618 10.28 1.11 -15.84
N ASN A 619 11.16 0.21 -15.39
CA ASN A 619 11.67 -0.89 -16.22
C ASN A 619 11.00 -2.22 -15.85
N LEU A 620 10.05 -2.64 -16.68
CA LEU A 620 9.27 -3.87 -16.56
C LEU A 620 9.58 -4.88 -17.68
N VAL A 621 10.84 -4.94 -18.15
CA VAL A 621 11.27 -6.01 -19.08
C VAL A 621 11.00 -7.38 -18.46
N GLY A 622 10.06 -8.13 -19.05
CA GLY A 622 9.66 -9.47 -18.60
C GLY A 622 8.36 -9.50 -17.78
N GLY A 623 7.89 -8.35 -17.28
CA GLY A 623 6.61 -8.19 -16.58
C GLY A 623 5.54 -7.51 -17.43
N VAL A 624 4.46 -7.10 -16.76
CA VAL A 624 3.29 -6.48 -17.39
C VAL A 624 2.90 -5.23 -16.62
N LEU A 625 2.65 -4.14 -17.35
CA LEU A 625 1.96 -2.96 -16.83
C LEU A 625 0.55 -2.95 -17.42
N LEU A 626 -0.48 -2.92 -16.56
CA LEU A 626 -1.86 -2.75 -16.98
C LEU A 626 -2.24 -1.27 -16.83
N THR A 627 -2.64 -0.68 -17.95
CA THR A 627 -3.13 0.70 -18.07
C THR A 627 -4.44 0.70 -18.85
N ASP A 628 -5.23 1.76 -18.72
CA ASP A 628 -6.45 1.94 -19.51
C ASP A 628 -6.68 3.41 -19.89
N ASN A 629 -7.82 3.67 -20.53
CA ASN A 629 -8.23 5.00 -20.98
C ASN A 629 -8.56 5.99 -19.85
N SER A 630 -8.42 5.60 -18.59
CA SER A 630 -8.51 6.46 -17.41
C SER A 630 -7.17 6.61 -16.67
N THR A 631 -6.14 5.83 -17.03
CA THR A 631 -4.78 5.97 -16.50
C THR A 631 -4.11 7.23 -17.04
N ASN A 632 -3.46 8.03 -16.19
CA ASN A 632 -2.74 9.25 -16.59
C ASN A 632 -1.25 9.15 -16.25
N PHE A 633 -0.38 9.60 -17.15
CA PHE A 633 1.05 9.75 -16.86
C PHE A 633 1.38 11.22 -16.57
N HIS A 634 2.12 11.45 -15.49
CA HIS A 634 2.61 12.78 -15.11
C HIS A 634 4.12 12.73 -14.95
N LEU A 635 4.88 13.43 -15.80
CA LEU A 635 6.33 13.36 -15.79
C LEU A 635 6.89 14.40 -14.81
N LEU A 636 7.50 13.95 -13.72
CA LEU A 636 8.19 14.81 -12.75
C LEU A 636 9.66 15.06 -13.12
N ALA A 637 10.28 14.14 -13.86
CA ALA A 637 11.64 14.24 -14.35
C ALA A 637 11.81 13.44 -15.65
N ASN A 638 13.02 13.45 -16.22
CA ASN A 638 13.33 12.51 -17.31
C ASN A 638 13.16 11.08 -16.79
N SER A 639 12.41 10.26 -17.52
CA SER A 639 12.09 8.90 -17.09
C SER A 639 12.02 7.97 -18.28
N THR A 640 12.41 6.72 -18.09
CA THR A 640 12.31 5.66 -19.09
C THR A 640 11.18 4.71 -18.74
N LEU A 641 10.22 4.53 -19.65
CA LEU A 641 9.19 3.50 -19.54
C LEU A 641 9.57 2.34 -20.45
N THR A 642 9.84 1.18 -19.88
CA THR A 642 10.09 -0.06 -20.64
C THR A 642 9.08 -1.13 -20.26
N THR A 643 8.20 -1.45 -21.20
CA THR A 643 7.21 -2.53 -21.12
C THR A 643 7.25 -3.38 -22.40
N ASN A 644 6.66 -4.57 -22.32
CA ASN A 644 6.56 -5.52 -23.45
C ASN A 644 5.21 -5.44 -24.20
N ALA A 645 4.39 -4.42 -23.92
CA ALA A 645 3.04 -4.29 -24.46
C ALA A 645 2.69 -2.82 -24.74
N GLU A 646 1.77 -2.61 -25.68
CA GLU A 646 1.15 -1.29 -25.87
C GLU A 646 0.46 -0.84 -24.59
N GLN A 647 0.69 0.42 -24.20
CA GLN A 647 0.09 1.05 -23.03
C GLN A 647 -0.94 2.08 -23.48
N THR A 648 -2.19 1.90 -23.08
CA THR A 648 -3.26 2.88 -23.35
C THR A 648 -3.39 3.79 -22.14
N VAL A 649 -3.31 5.11 -22.35
CA VAL A 649 -3.46 6.12 -21.30
C VAL A 649 -4.43 7.22 -21.74
N ALA A 650 -5.10 7.84 -20.77
CA ALA A 650 -5.88 9.06 -20.95
C ALA A 650 -5.00 10.18 -21.50
N ASN A 651 -4.01 10.62 -20.72
CA ASN A 651 -3.19 11.79 -21.03
C ASN A 651 -1.75 11.66 -20.49
N VAL A 652 -0.84 12.45 -21.06
CA VAL A 652 0.54 12.65 -20.58
C VAL A 652 0.75 14.12 -20.25
N THR A 653 1.04 14.42 -18.99
CA THR A 653 1.17 15.80 -18.48
C THR A 653 2.56 16.06 -17.91
N ILE A 654 2.95 17.33 -17.85
CA ILE A 654 4.23 17.80 -17.30
C ILE A 654 4.00 19.00 -16.37
N PRO A 655 4.88 19.25 -15.37
CA PRO A 655 4.85 20.45 -14.55
C PRO A 655 5.02 21.73 -15.37
N ALA A 656 4.39 22.82 -14.94
CA ALA A 656 4.50 24.12 -15.59
C ALA A 656 5.95 24.65 -15.52
N ASN A 657 6.45 25.15 -16.65
CA ASN A 657 7.83 25.66 -16.82
C ASN A 657 8.94 24.59 -16.72
N GLU A 658 8.60 23.31 -16.68
CA GLU A 658 9.57 22.22 -16.77
C GLU A 658 9.52 21.57 -18.15
N ALA A 659 10.54 20.78 -18.47
CA ALA A 659 10.64 20.09 -19.76
C ALA A 659 11.20 18.67 -19.61
N PRO A 660 10.57 17.81 -18.78
CA PRO A 660 10.95 16.41 -18.64
C PRO A 660 10.67 15.64 -19.93
N MET A 661 11.42 14.56 -20.16
CA MET A 661 11.25 13.67 -21.31
C MET A 661 10.93 12.25 -20.87
N LEU A 662 9.86 11.68 -21.41
CA LEU A 662 9.56 10.25 -21.35
C LEU A 662 10.28 9.53 -22.49
N THR A 663 11.20 8.64 -22.14
CA THR A 663 11.87 7.75 -23.09
C THR A 663 11.16 6.40 -23.09
N LEU A 664 10.63 5.98 -24.24
CA LEU A 664 10.00 4.68 -24.41
C LEU A 664 11.07 3.64 -24.78
N GLY A 665 11.03 2.47 -24.14
CA GLY A 665 11.91 1.35 -24.48
C GLY A 665 11.57 0.75 -25.85
N ASN A 666 12.49 -0.03 -26.44
CA ASN A 666 12.36 -0.53 -27.82
C ASN A 666 11.07 -1.30 -28.15
N THR A 667 10.43 -1.93 -27.15
CA THR A 667 9.18 -2.70 -27.29
C THR A 667 7.94 -1.95 -26.80
N THR A 668 8.12 -0.75 -26.25
CA THR A 668 7.05 0.03 -25.64
C THR A 668 6.38 0.90 -26.69
N ILE A 669 5.06 0.76 -26.80
CA ILE A 669 4.22 1.65 -27.61
C ILE A 669 3.28 2.35 -26.63
N LEU A 670 3.13 3.66 -26.77
CA LEU A 670 2.23 4.45 -25.94
C LEU A 670 1.08 4.98 -26.79
N LYS A 671 -0.15 4.70 -26.38
CA LYS A 671 -1.38 5.19 -27.00
C LYS A 671 -2.06 6.18 -26.06
N VAL A 672 -2.08 7.45 -26.46
CA VAL A 672 -2.76 8.53 -25.73
C VAL A 672 -4.10 8.78 -26.40
N ILE A 673 -5.18 8.68 -25.62
CA ILE A 673 -6.56 8.71 -26.13
C ILE A 673 -7.23 10.07 -25.98
N GLU A 674 -6.78 10.94 -25.08
CA GLU A 674 -7.25 12.33 -25.04
C GLU A 674 -6.49 13.21 -26.03
N GLN A 675 -7.15 14.26 -26.53
CA GLN A 675 -6.50 15.23 -27.43
C GLN A 675 -5.44 15.99 -26.66
N VAL A 676 -4.21 15.96 -27.16
CA VAL A 676 -3.08 16.57 -26.45
C VAL A 676 -2.72 17.90 -27.09
N ALA A 677 -2.55 18.94 -26.26
CA ALA A 677 -2.09 20.25 -26.68
C ALA A 677 -0.79 20.59 -25.94
N PHE A 678 0.31 20.68 -26.68
CA PHE A 678 1.60 21.09 -26.14
C PHE A 678 1.96 22.48 -26.67
N GLY A 679 2.39 23.37 -25.77
CA GLY A 679 2.72 24.76 -26.09
C GLY A 679 4.21 25.10 -25.93
N ILE A 680 5.09 24.10 -25.90
CA ILE A 680 6.54 24.29 -25.76
C ILE A 680 7.24 24.21 -27.12
N SER A 681 8.27 25.03 -27.30
CA SER A 681 9.04 25.08 -28.55
C SER A 681 9.82 23.78 -28.80
N CYS A 682 10.19 23.55 -30.05
CA CYS A 682 11.05 22.43 -30.44
C CYS A 682 12.41 22.42 -29.74
N PRO A 683 13.04 21.24 -29.59
CA PRO A 683 12.58 19.90 -30.01
C PRO A 683 11.62 19.23 -29.01
N ARG A 684 11.29 19.92 -27.90
CA ARG A 684 10.56 19.33 -26.76
C ARG A 684 9.05 19.44 -26.86
N SER A 685 8.52 19.93 -27.99
CA SER A 685 7.09 20.11 -28.25
C SER A 685 6.21 18.90 -27.95
N LEU A 686 6.78 17.71 -27.84
CA LEU A 686 6.16 16.51 -27.31
C LEU A 686 7.16 15.83 -26.38
N PRO A 687 6.92 15.74 -25.05
CA PRO A 687 7.90 15.24 -24.08
C PRO A 687 8.03 13.71 -24.11
N ILE A 688 8.00 13.10 -25.30
CA ILE A 688 8.00 11.65 -25.51
C ILE A 688 8.95 11.34 -26.68
N GLN A 689 9.85 10.37 -26.48
CA GLN A 689 10.77 9.89 -27.52
C GLN A 689 10.96 8.36 -27.46
N PRO A 690 11.16 7.69 -28.60
CA PRO A 690 11.00 8.20 -29.97
C PRO A 690 9.51 8.37 -30.34
N LYS A 691 9.18 9.39 -31.13
CA LYS A 691 7.78 9.68 -31.51
C LYS A 691 7.14 8.60 -32.40
N VAL A 692 7.96 7.77 -33.04
CA VAL A 692 7.50 6.59 -33.81
C VAL A 692 6.79 5.53 -32.93
N GLN A 693 6.98 5.57 -31.62
CA GLN A 693 6.32 4.66 -30.66
C GLN A 693 5.06 5.27 -30.02
N LEU A 694 4.60 6.42 -30.52
CA LEU A 694 3.45 7.14 -29.97
C LEU A 694 2.25 7.10 -30.94
N ARG A 695 1.09 6.69 -30.42
CA ARG A 695 -0.22 6.80 -31.07
C ARG A 695 -1.04 7.87 -30.36
N LEU A 696 -1.56 8.84 -31.10
CA LEU A 696 -2.42 9.91 -30.59
C LEU A 696 -3.82 9.75 -31.18
N SER A 697 -4.65 8.86 -30.63
CA SER A 697 -5.90 8.45 -31.27
C SER A 697 -6.96 9.56 -31.40
N ALA A 698 -6.96 10.54 -30.50
CA ALA A 698 -7.81 11.73 -30.63
C ALA A 698 -7.17 12.86 -31.47
N GLY A 699 -5.98 12.60 -32.02
CA GLY A 699 -5.20 13.56 -32.78
C GLY A 699 -4.57 14.66 -31.92
N ILE A 700 -3.92 15.59 -32.60
CA ILE A 700 -3.28 16.79 -32.03
C ILE A 700 -3.85 18.04 -32.68
N LYS A 701 -3.96 19.12 -31.92
CA LYS A 701 -4.30 20.45 -32.44
C LYS A 701 -3.21 21.44 -32.11
N ILE A 702 -2.57 21.98 -33.15
CA ILE A 702 -1.47 22.94 -33.03
C ILE A 702 -2.04 24.35 -33.12
N ASN A 703 -2.22 24.99 -31.97
CA ASN A 703 -2.81 26.32 -31.87
C ASN A 703 -1.83 27.44 -32.28
N THR A 704 -2.38 28.63 -32.50
CA THR A 704 -1.62 29.82 -32.88
C THR A 704 -0.44 30.09 -31.96
N GLY A 705 0.74 30.31 -32.55
CA GLY A 705 1.99 30.56 -31.81
C GLY A 705 2.64 29.32 -31.20
N SER A 706 2.01 28.14 -31.32
CA SER A 706 2.60 26.86 -30.89
C SER A 706 3.31 26.17 -32.05
N GLU A 707 4.30 25.34 -31.73
CA GLU A 707 5.09 24.60 -32.70
C GLU A 707 5.20 23.13 -32.26
N LEU A 708 4.96 22.20 -33.18
CA LEU A 708 5.13 20.76 -32.98
C LEU A 708 6.22 20.24 -33.92
N CYS A 709 7.31 19.72 -33.38
CA CYS A 709 8.31 18.98 -34.15
C CYS A 709 8.05 17.48 -34.14
N ILE A 710 8.02 16.87 -35.31
CA ILE A 710 7.92 15.42 -35.49
C ILE A 710 9.16 14.88 -36.19
N ASP A 711 9.66 13.76 -35.68
CA ASP A 711 10.76 12.94 -36.22
C ASP A 711 10.27 11.52 -36.56
N GLY A 712 8.95 11.35 -36.58
CA GLY A 712 8.21 10.12 -36.80
C GLY A 712 6.76 10.31 -36.37
N TRP A 713 5.84 9.55 -36.97
CA TRP A 713 4.41 9.58 -36.64
C TRP A 713 3.83 8.19 -36.87
N LEU A 714 3.08 7.65 -35.90
CA LEU A 714 2.49 6.32 -36.05
C LEU A 714 0.99 6.40 -36.38
N GLU A 715 0.24 7.20 -35.62
CA GLU A 715 -1.22 7.31 -35.76
C GLU A 715 -1.72 8.57 -35.05
N GLY A 716 -2.67 9.28 -35.65
CA GLY A 716 -3.39 10.41 -35.08
C GLY A 716 -3.58 11.56 -36.05
N ASP A 717 -4.78 12.13 -36.09
CA ASP A 717 -5.08 13.31 -36.91
C ASP A 717 -4.29 14.54 -36.43
N ILE A 718 -3.87 15.39 -37.35
CA ILE A 718 -3.16 16.65 -37.07
C ILE A 718 -4.03 17.82 -37.54
N VAL A 719 -4.49 18.63 -36.60
CA VAL A 719 -5.25 19.86 -36.88
C VAL A 719 -4.33 21.07 -36.72
N LEU A 720 -4.03 21.75 -37.82
CA LEU A 720 -3.29 23.01 -37.83
C LEU A 720 -4.26 24.17 -37.56
N ASN A 721 -4.13 24.82 -36.39
CA ASN A 721 -4.99 25.93 -35.95
C ASN A 721 -4.18 27.21 -35.71
N GLY A 722 -3.37 27.61 -36.69
CA GLY A 722 -2.52 28.80 -36.60
C GLY A 722 -1.09 28.53 -36.16
N GLY A 723 -0.78 27.28 -35.84
CA GLY A 723 0.55 26.86 -35.37
C GLY A 723 1.48 26.38 -36.49
N THR A 724 2.64 25.87 -36.08
CA THR A 724 3.65 25.30 -36.96
C THR A 724 3.80 23.80 -36.74
N LEU A 725 3.64 23.00 -37.78
CA LEU A 725 4.12 21.61 -37.80
C LEU A 725 5.51 21.58 -38.42
N GLN A 726 6.53 21.24 -37.63
CA GLN A 726 7.89 21.05 -38.11
C GLN A 726 8.22 19.56 -38.26
N VAL A 727 8.88 19.19 -39.36
CA VAL A 727 9.28 17.82 -39.67
C VAL A 727 10.82 17.76 -39.70
N ASP A 728 11.40 17.14 -38.67
CA ASP A 728 12.85 17.11 -38.43
C ASP A 728 13.54 15.93 -39.13
N ALA A 729 12.83 14.84 -39.37
CA ALA A 729 13.34 13.63 -40.04
C ALA A 729 12.32 13.10 -41.05
N ASN A 730 12.75 12.17 -41.92
CA ASN A 730 11.85 11.47 -42.83
C ASN A 730 10.68 10.85 -42.06
N THR A 731 9.48 11.38 -42.29
CA THR A 731 8.29 11.02 -41.55
C THR A 731 7.19 10.63 -42.53
N THR A 732 6.52 9.51 -42.26
CA THR A 732 5.34 9.08 -43.00
C THR A 732 4.13 9.24 -42.12
N ILE A 733 3.11 9.94 -42.61
CA ILE A 733 1.76 9.93 -42.04
C ILE A 733 0.92 9.02 -42.93
N SER A 734 0.45 7.91 -42.36
CA SER A 734 -0.31 6.89 -43.09
C SER A 734 -1.70 7.40 -43.49
N SER A 735 -2.41 6.60 -44.31
CA SER A 735 -3.79 6.89 -44.73
C SER A 735 -4.80 6.88 -43.59
N ASP A 736 -4.43 6.38 -42.41
CA ASP A 736 -5.30 6.33 -41.22
C ASP A 736 -5.27 7.65 -40.45
N SER A 737 -4.47 8.63 -40.88
CA SER A 737 -4.31 9.93 -40.22
C SER A 737 -4.42 11.07 -41.22
N THR A 738 -5.11 12.13 -40.84
CA THR A 738 -5.35 13.31 -41.68
C THR A 738 -4.55 14.51 -41.20
N ILE A 739 -4.11 15.37 -42.11
CA ILE A 739 -3.70 16.73 -41.77
C ILE A 739 -4.81 17.67 -42.25
N SER A 740 -5.33 18.51 -41.36
CA SER A 740 -6.38 19.48 -41.69
C SER A 740 -6.01 20.89 -41.22
N LEU A 741 -6.50 21.90 -41.95
CA LEU A 741 -6.30 23.30 -41.63
C LEU A 741 -7.59 23.90 -41.06
N SER A 742 -7.54 24.39 -39.83
CA SER A 742 -8.62 25.17 -39.22
C SER A 742 -8.36 26.68 -39.27
N SER A 743 -7.08 27.09 -39.25
CA SER A 743 -6.61 28.46 -39.46
C SER A 743 -5.32 28.46 -40.31
N SER A 744 -4.94 29.61 -40.87
CA SER A 744 -3.69 29.76 -41.64
C SER A 744 -2.49 29.31 -40.82
N SER A 745 -1.69 28.37 -41.34
CA SER A 745 -0.69 27.63 -40.55
C SER A 745 0.59 27.38 -41.35
N ILE A 746 1.63 26.93 -40.64
CA ILE A 746 2.95 26.67 -41.23
C ILE A 746 3.24 25.17 -41.20
N LEU A 747 3.69 24.63 -42.33
CA LEU A 747 4.31 23.32 -42.43
C LEU A 747 5.80 23.51 -42.78
N ARG A 748 6.67 23.27 -41.81
CA ARG A 748 8.12 23.46 -41.93
C ARG A 748 8.82 22.11 -42.05
N ILE A 749 9.34 21.78 -43.23
CA ILE A 749 10.05 20.53 -43.45
C ILE A 749 11.54 20.85 -43.53
N VAL A 750 12.33 20.35 -42.57
CA VAL A 750 13.76 20.66 -42.49
C VAL A 750 14.50 20.13 -43.72
N GLY A 751 15.49 20.87 -44.22
CA GLY A 751 16.29 20.47 -45.37
C GLY A 751 16.91 19.07 -45.22
N GLY A 752 16.74 18.24 -46.24
CA GLY A 752 17.15 16.82 -46.23
C GLY A 752 16.10 15.85 -45.68
N SER A 753 15.02 16.36 -45.08
CA SER A 753 13.89 15.56 -44.59
C SER A 753 12.70 15.62 -45.56
N SER A 754 11.83 14.62 -45.46
CA SER A 754 10.59 14.53 -46.22
C SER A 754 9.40 14.20 -45.31
N LEU A 755 8.25 14.79 -45.64
CA LEU A 755 6.96 14.39 -45.10
C LEU A 755 6.21 13.62 -46.19
N THR A 756 6.15 12.29 -46.07
CA THR A 756 5.27 11.46 -46.90
C THR A 756 3.88 11.44 -46.29
N TYR A 757 2.90 11.99 -46.98
CA TYR A 757 1.52 12.06 -46.50
C TYR A 757 0.59 11.23 -47.38
N GLU A 758 0.03 10.17 -46.79
CA GLU A 758 -0.83 9.18 -47.45
C GLU A 758 -2.33 9.38 -47.11
N GLY A 759 -2.68 10.46 -46.40
CA GLY A 759 -4.06 10.81 -46.08
C GLY A 759 -4.85 11.37 -47.27
N ASP A 760 -5.97 12.02 -46.97
CA ASP A 760 -6.83 12.72 -47.95
C ASP A 760 -6.21 14.05 -48.42
N ALA A 761 -6.70 14.62 -49.51
CA ALA A 761 -6.19 15.89 -50.06
C ALA A 761 -6.10 17.01 -49.01
N LEU A 762 -5.00 17.78 -49.05
CA LEU A 762 -4.74 18.90 -48.16
C LEU A 762 -5.49 20.14 -48.67
N ASN A 763 -6.74 20.31 -48.23
CA ASN A 763 -7.56 21.46 -48.62
C ASN A 763 -7.12 22.72 -47.87
N VAL A 764 -6.80 23.76 -48.62
CA VAL A 764 -6.36 25.06 -48.07
C VAL A 764 -7.57 25.94 -47.68
N ASP A 765 -8.72 25.75 -48.32
CA ASP A 765 -9.91 26.60 -48.21
C ASP A 765 -9.53 28.09 -48.37
N ASN A 766 -10.10 28.98 -47.57
CA ASN A 766 -9.82 30.43 -47.57
C ASN A 766 -8.63 30.82 -46.67
N LYS A 767 -7.65 29.93 -46.50
CA LYS A 767 -6.54 30.08 -45.54
C LYS A 767 -5.20 30.15 -46.26
N THR A 768 -4.14 30.41 -45.49
CA THR A 768 -2.76 30.29 -45.96
C THR A 768 -2.13 29.03 -45.40
N LEU A 769 -1.61 28.15 -46.26
CA LEU A 769 -0.64 27.13 -45.88
C LEU A 769 0.75 27.60 -46.28
N SER A 770 1.61 27.91 -45.31
CA SER A 770 2.98 28.34 -45.57
C SER A 770 3.95 27.16 -45.46
N LEU A 771 4.63 26.83 -46.54
CA LEU A 771 5.61 25.76 -46.65
C LEU A 771 7.02 26.33 -46.55
N SER A 772 7.85 25.80 -45.65
CA SER A 772 9.21 26.30 -45.42
C SER A 772 10.19 25.20 -45.02
N GLY A 773 11.47 25.56 -44.83
CA GLY A 773 12.51 24.72 -44.24
C GLY A 773 13.41 23.99 -45.23
N GLY A 774 13.02 23.88 -46.49
CA GLY A 774 13.84 23.32 -47.57
C GLY A 774 13.72 21.81 -47.79
N GLY A 775 12.79 21.14 -47.10
CA GLY A 775 12.48 19.73 -47.30
C GLY A 775 11.41 19.49 -48.38
N SER A 776 10.87 18.26 -48.41
CA SER A 776 9.87 17.85 -49.40
C SER A 776 8.57 17.35 -48.78
N LEU A 777 7.43 17.90 -49.23
CA LEU A 777 6.10 17.33 -49.01
C LEU A 777 5.79 16.35 -50.14
N VAL A 778 5.79 15.06 -49.79
CA VAL A 778 5.56 13.95 -50.72
C VAL A 778 4.15 13.41 -50.53
N LEU A 779 3.29 13.71 -51.49
CA LEU A 779 1.91 13.23 -51.62
C LEU A 779 1.87 11.97 -52.49
N LYS A 780 0.73 11.26 -52.50
CA LYS A 780 0.53 10.00 -53.24
C LYS A 780 0.97 10.14 -54.68
N SER A 781 1.69 9.15 -55.16
CA SER A 781 2.22 9.12 -56.53
C SER A 781 1.13 9.06 -57.61
N ASP A 782 -0.10 8.68 -57.25
CA ASP A 782 -1.25 8.67 -58.15
C ASP A 782 -1.95 10.04 -58.26
N GLY A 783 -1.52 11.04 -57.50
CA GLY A 783 -2.09 12.38 -57.48
C GLY A 783 -3.47 12.48 -56.81
N SER A 784 -3.88 11.48 -56.03
CA SER A 784 -5.21 11.46 -55.40
C SER A 784 -5.34 12.36 -54.15
N ASN A 785 -4.24 12.84 -53.56
CA ASN A 785 -4.25 13.72 -52.38
C ASN A 785 -3.38 15.00 -52.53
N PRO A 786 -3.61 15.84 -53.56
CA PRO A 786 -2.82 17.04 -53.78
C PRO A 786 -3.04 18.09 -52.67
N VAL A 787 -2.12 19.06 -52.54
CA VAL A 787 -2.46 20.34 -51.89
C VAL A 787 -3.44 21.07 -52.77
N THR A 788 -4.67 21.27 -52.29
CA THR A 788 -5.78 21.77 -53.10
C THR A 788 -6.17 23.19 -52.69
N LEU A 789 -6.03 24.11 -53.62
CA LEU A 789 -6.55 25.48 -53.55
C LEU A 789 -8.00 25.50 -54.06
N ASN A 790 -8.91 25.13 -53.16
CA ASN A 790 -10.34 24.92 -53.41
C ASN A 790 -11.23 26.13 -53.08
N ASN A 791 -10.65 27.27 -52.65
CA ASN A 791 -11.34 28.55 -52.49
C ASN A 791 -10.55 29.67 -53.17
N ALA A 792 -11.24 30.69 -53.66
CA ALA A 792 -10.62 31.85 -54.31
C ALA A 792 -9.69 32.64 -53.39
N ASP A 793 -9.93 32.66 -52.08
CA ASP A 793 -9.08 33.35 -51.10
C ASP A 793 -7.97 32.44 -50.53
N GLY A 794 -7.82 31.22 -51.05
CA GLY A 794 -6.82 30.26 -50.59
C GLY A 794 -5.42 30.61 -51.07
N GLU A 795 -4.43 30.51 -50.18
CA GLU A 795 -3.04 30.82 -50.46
C GLU A 795 -2.13 29.63 -50.09
N LEU A 796 -1.35 29.14 -51.05
CA LEU A 796 -0.22 28.25 -50.77
C LEU A 796 1.04 29.10 -50.89
N GLU A 797 1.65 29.40 -49.75
CA GLU A 797 2.86 30.19 -49.69
C GLU A 797 4.08 29.27 -49.59
N PHE A 798 5.09 29.49 -50.44
CA PHE A 798 6.43 28.96 -50.21
C PHE A 798 7.25 30.07 -49.56
N SER A 799 7.75 29.84 -48.35
CA SER A 799 8.43 30.84 -47.52
C SER A 799 9.81 30.38 -47.05
N GLY A 800 10.64 31.36 -46.69
CA GLY A 800 12.02 31.15 -46.24
C GLY A 800 13.06 31.16 -47.37
N ASP A 801 14.33 30.94 -46.98
CA ASP A 801 15.47 31.07 -47.89
C ASP A 801 15.80 29.77 -48.65
N ASN A 802 15.32 28.62 -48.15
CA ASN A 802 15.56 27.32 -48.75
C ASN A 802 14.42 26.91 -49.68
N ILE A 803 14.77 26.21 -50.76
CA ILE A 803 13.82 25.72 -51.75
C ILE A 803 13.03 24.55 -51.16
N THR A 804 11.72 24.71 -51.02
CA THR A 804 10.81 23.65 -50.55
C THR A 804 10.10 23.00 -51.74
N THR A 805 9.95 21.68 -51.71
CA THR A 805 9.33 20.89 -52.81
C THR A 805 7.98 20.33 -52.39
N VAL A 806 7.00 20.40 -53.29
CA VAL A 806 5.68 19.73 -53.14
C VAL A 806 5.44 18.83 -54.34
N SER A 807 5.05 17.58 -54.12
CA SER A 807 4.87 16.66 -55.25
C SER A 807 3.61 16.94 -56.08
N HIS A 808 2.49 17.31 -55.47
CA HIS A 808 1.23 17.56 -56.18
C HIS A 808 0.49 18.78 -55.63
N VAL A 809 0.19 19.73 -56.51
CA VAL A 809 -0.62 20.91 -56.20
C VAL A 809 -1.78 20.98 -57.20
N LYS A 810 -2.98 21.30 -56.73
CA LYS A 810 -4.18 21.41 -57.53
C LYS A 810 -4.89 22.74 -57.28
N THR A 811 -5.38 23.37 -58.35
CA THR A 811 -6.32 24.51 -58.26
C THR A 811 -7.67 24.11 -58.81
N SER A 812 -8.74 24.37 -58.07
CA SER A 812 -10.10 23.95 -58.44
C SER A 812 -11.18 24.99 -58.10
N SER A 813 -10.79 26.25 -57.98
CA SER A 813 -11.70 27.35 -57.70
C SER A 813 -11.18 28.69 -58.27
N GLY A 814 -11.95 29.76 -58.06
CA GLY A 814 -11.58 31.12 -58.42
C GLY A 814 -12.37 31.68 -59.59
N ALA A 815 -12.07 32.93 -59.92
CA ALA A 815 -12.54 33.67 -61.09
C ALA A 815 -11.47 34.69 -61.49
N THR A 816 -11.59 35.31 -62.66
CA THR A 816 -10.64 36.33 -63.13
C THR A 816 -10.45 37.52 -62.17
N THR A 817 -11.45 37.84 -61.34
CA THR A 817 -11.37 38.93 -60.35
C THR A 817 -10.84 38.50 -58.98
N ASN A 818 -10.81 37.20 -58.69
CA ASN A 818 -10.33 36.65 -57.43
C ASN A 818 -9.87 35.20 -57.63
N MET A 819 -8.57 34.96 -57.57
CA MET A 819 -7.95 33.68 -57.86
C MET A 819 -7.25 33.15 -56.62
N PRO A 820 -7.26 31.83 -56.39
CA PRO A 820 -6.34 31.27 -55.41
C PRO A 820 -4.89 31.57 -55.78
N THR A 821 -4.05 31.77 -54.77
CA THR A 821 -2.69 32.29 -54.95
C THR A 821 -1.63 31.24 -54.62
N LEU A 822 -0.71 31.00 -55.54
CA LEU A 822 0.62 30.44 -55.27
C LEU A 822 1.56 31.59 -54.96
N LYS A 823 1.92 31.76 -53.69
CA LYS A 823 2.72 32.90 -53.25
C LYS A 823 4.16 32.51 -52.99
N MET A 824 5.05 33.27 -53.59
CA MET A 824 6.49 33.00 -53.57
C MET A 824 7.21 34.09 -52.77
N THR A 825 7.19 33.98 -51.43
CA THR A 825 8.04 34.80 -50.56
C THR A 825 9.45 34.18 -50.42
N GLY A 826 9.55 32.86 -50.58
CA GLY A 826 10.75 32.09 -50.91
C GLY A 826 10.67 31.50 -52.32
N SER A 827 11.71 30.77 -52.74
CA SER A 827 11.65 29.99 -53.99
C SER A 827 11.13 28.58 -53.71
N GLY A 828 10.43 27.97 -54.67
CA GLY A 828 9.77 26.68 -54.47
C GLY A 828 9.72 25.82 -55.73
N VAL A 829 9.48 24.52 -55.53
CA VAL A 829 9.32 23.52 -56.60
C VAL A 829 7.98 22.82 -56.43
N ILE A 830 7.22 22.72 -57.51
CA ILE A 830 6.04 21.88 -57.63
C ILE A 830 6.35 20.80 -58.66
N GLN A 831 6.25 19.52 -58.30
CA GLN A 831 6.52 18.46 -59.27
C GLN A 831 5.37 18.35 -60.28
N ASN A 832 4.13 18.27 -59.80
CA ASN A 832 2.93 18.22 -60.63
C ASN A 832 1.95 19.34 -60.24
N LEU A 833 1.59 20.19 -61.19
CA LEU A 833 0.59 21.25 -61.04
C LEU A 833 -0.65 20.91 -61.86
N ALA A 834 -1.74 20.53 -61.19
CA ALA A 834 -3.05 20.34 -61.80
C ALA A 834 -3.85 21.65 -61.76
N HIS A 835 -3.82 22.41 -62.86
CA HIS A 835 -4.57 23.65 -62.97
C HIS A 835 -5.93 23.40 -63.65
N GLU A 836 -7.05 23.46 -62.91
CA GLU A 836 -8.40 23.17 -63.44
C GLU A 836 -9.28 24.43 -63.56
N GLU A 837 -9.07 25.42 -62.70
CA GLU A 837 -9.87 26.65 -62.62
C GLU A 837 -8.99 27.89 -62.79
N PHE A 838 -8.89 28.80 -61.83
CA PHE A 838 -8.09 30.03 -61.96
C PHE A 838 -6.88 29.96 -61.02
N LEU A 839 -5.79 30.65 -61.37
CA LEU A 839 -4.57 30.62 -60.56
C LEU A 839 -3.80 31.94 -60.67
N GLU A 840 -3.51 32.55 -59.53
CA GLU A 840 -2.52 33.62 -59.42
C GLU A 840 -1.18 33.05 -58.94
N ILE A 841 -0.09 33.44 -59.58
CA ILE A 841 1.26 33.22 -59.05
C ILE A 841 1.82 34.58 -58.64
N ASN A 842 1.95 34.80 -57.34
CA ASN A 842 2.40 36.06 -56.78
C ASN A 842 3.87 35.96 -56.33
N PHE A 843 4.76 36.74 -56.94
CA PHE A 843 6.19 36.70 -56.62
C PHE A 843 6.63 37.83 -55.68
N ALA A 844 7.50 37.51 -54.72
CA ALA A 844 8.43 38.48 -54.17
C ALA A 844 9.65 38.64 -55.09
N SER A 845 10.34 39.78 -54.97
CA SER A 845 11.45 40.14 -55.86
C SER A 845 12.53 39.04 -55.95
N GLY A 846 12.81 38.61 -57.18
CA GLY A 846 13.88 37.66 -57.50
C GLY A 846 13.60 36.21 -57.08
N LYS A 847 12.35 35.87 -56.72
CA LYS A 847 11.97 34.49 -56.38
C LYS A 847 11.58 33.68 -57.62
N THR A 848 11.70 32.36 -57.48
CA THR A 848 11.47 31.41 -58.57
C THR A 848 10.48 30.35 -58.13
N LEU A 849 9.53 30.03 -59.00
CA LEU A 849 8.69 28.84 -58.91
C LEU A 849 9.07 27.92 -60.08
N SER A 850 9.51 26.71 -59.78
CA SER A 850 9.75 25.69 -60.81
C SER A 850 8.63 24.67 -60.81
N VAL A 851 8.04 24.41 -61.97
CA VAL A 851 7.05 23.33 -62.16
C VAL A 851 7.71 22.25 -63.02
N GLU A 852 7.97 21.07 -62.43
CA GLU A 852 8.82 20.07 -63.09
C GLU A 852 8.13 19.32 -64.22
N GLN A 853 6.89 18.88 -64.00
CA GLN A 853 6.11 18.14 -64.99
C GLN A 853 5.29 19.06 -65.89
N ALA A 854 4.83 18.48 -67.00
CA ALA A 854 3.90 19.11 -67.91
C ALA A 854 2.60 19.52 -67.21
N PHE A 855 2.06 20.68 -67.57
CA PHE A 855 0.74 21.13 -67.13
C PHE A 855 0.03 21.96 -68.19
N GLU A 856 -1.27 22.21 -67.99
CA GLU A 856 -2.10 22.97 -68.91
C GLU A 856 -2.70 24.21 -68.21
N VAL A 857 -2.81 25.31 -68.95
CA VAL A 857 -3.72 26.42 -68.64
C VAL A 857 -5.03 26.15 -69.41
N PRO A 858 -6.13 25.73 -68.75
CA PRO A 858 -7.30 25.19 -69.44
C PRO A 858 -8.11 26.22 -70.22
N ALA A 859 -8.87 25.74 -71.22
CA ALA A 859 -9.76 26.57 -72.02
C ALA A 859 -10.77 27.37 -71.16
N GLY A 860 -10.89 28.67 -71.43
CA GLY A 860 -11.79 29.57 -70.70
C GLY A 860 -11.35 29.91 -69.27
N LYS A 861 -10.15 29.47 -68.86
CA LYS A 861 -9.53 29.75 -67.57
C LYS A 861 -8.30 30.64 -67.72
N GLN A 862 -7.81 31.16 -66.60
CA GLN A 862 -6.68 32.09 -66.60
C GLN A 862 -5.67 31.76 -65.48
N MET A 863 -4.39 31.83 -65.87
CA MET A 863 -3.24 31.92 -64.97
C MET A 863 -2.64 33.32 -65.06
N THR A 864 -2.44 33.99 -63.93
CA THR A 864 -1.90 35.36 -63.89
C THR A 864 -0.64 35.42 -63.03
N ILE A 865 0.43 36.04 -63.53
CA ILE A 865 1.64 36.32 -62.76
C ILE A 865 1.57 37.76 -62.23
N THR A 866 1.68 37.93 -60.92
CA THR A 866 1.58 39.21 -60.20
C THR A 866 2.73 39.38 -59.19
N GLY A 867 2.73 40.49 -58.45
CA GLY A 867 3.68 40.76 -57.36
C GLY A 867 4.84 41.64 -57.82
N ALA A 868 6.07 41.17 -57.61
CA ALA A 868 7.32 41.78 -58.07
C ALA A 868 7.99 40.91 -59.15
N ALA A 869 9.08 41.40 -59.74
CA ALA A 869 9.86 40.66 -60.73
C ALA A 869 10.24 39.25 -60.23
N GLY A 870 9.80 38.22 -60.93
CA GLY A 870 9.91 36.82 -60.55
C GLY A 870 9.97 35.88 -61.75
N THR A 871 10.37 34.63 -61.51
CA THR A 871 10.60 33.65 -62.57
C THR A 871 9.72 32.42 -62.40
N LEU A 872 8.88 32.12 -63.40
CA LEU A 872 8.25 30.82 -63.57
C LEU A 872 9.15 29.96 -64.48
N THR A 873 9.66 28.87 -63.93
CA THR A 873 10.53 27.92 -64.65
C THR A 873 9.73 26.67 -65.00
N LEU A 874 9.74 26.32 -66.29
CA LEU A 874 9.11 25.11 -66.81
C LEU A 874 10.14 23.98 -66.87
N GLY A 875 9.89 22.87 -66.19
CA GLY A 875 10.71 21.66 -66.29
C GLY A 875 10.42 20.87 -67.57
N ASP A 876 9.18 20.92 -68.05
CA ASP A 876 8.72 20.27 -69.29
C ASP A 876 7.82 21.23 -70.11
N ASN A 877 6.68 20.78 -70.64
CA ASN A 877 5.78 21.59 -71.46
C ASN A 877 4.59 22.19 -70.68
N MET A 878 4.40 23.51 -70.78
CA MET A 878 3.14 24.18 -70.43
C MET A 878 2.26 24.28 -71.69
N SER A 879 1.06 23.67 -71.68
CA SER A 879 0.08 23.83 -72.75
C SER A 879 -0.85 25.02 -72.48
N LEU A 880 -0.94 25.95 -73.43
CA LEU A 880 -1.75 27.16 -73.30
C LEU A 880 -3.02 27.06 -74.16
N THR A 881 -4.13 26.65 -73.54
CA THR A 881 -5.48 26.60 -74.15
C THR A 881 -6.37 27.74 -73.64
N GLY A 882 -6.12 28.23 -72.42
CA GLY A 882 -6.77 29.41 -71.80
C GLY A 882 -5.94 30.69 -71.94
N THR A 883 -5.91 31.51 -70.88
CA THR A 883 -5.15 32.77 -70.84
C THR A 883 -3.98 32.69 -69.86
N LEU A 884 -2.77 32.99 -70.32
CA LEU A 884 -1.63 33.28 -69.44
C LEU A 884 -1.41 34.79 -69.45
N ASN A 885 -1.60 35.46 -68.31
CA ASN A 885 -1.39 36.90 -68.18
C ASN A 885 -0.10 37.20 -67.41
N LEU A 886 0.83 37.88 -68.06
CA LEU A 886 2.05 38.42 -67.47
C LEU A 886 1.77 39.87 -67.03
N ALA A 887 1.35 40.03 -65.77
CA ALA A 887 0.80 41.28 -65.24
C ALA A 887 1.75 42.07 -64.34
N VAL A 888 3.04 41.72 -64.33
CA VAL A 888 4.08 42.38 -63.54
C VAL A 888 5.31 42.64 -64.40
N GLU A 889 5.96 43.78 -64.16
CA GLU A 889 7.21 44.18 -64.80
C GLU A 889 8.31 43.13 -64.52
N ASP A 890 9.06 42.81 -65.57
CA ASP A 890 10.12 41.81 -65.59
C ASP A 890 9.64 40.41 -65.18
N ALA A 891 8.39 40.03 -65.50
CA ALA A 891 7.95 38.65 -65.41
C ALA A 891 8.76 37.76 -66.38
N ILE A 892 9.31 36.65 -65.88
CA ILE A 892 10.14 35.75 -66.68
C ILE A 892 9.49 34.36 -66.75
N LEU A 893 9.23 33.89 -67.97
CA LEU A 893 8.98 32.48 -68.27
C LEU A 893 10.26 31.84 -68.81
N SER A 894 10.76 30.79 -68.16
CA SER A 894 12.09 30.22 -68.46
C SER A 894 12.10 28.70 -68.53
N SER A 895 13.09 28.14 -69.23
CA SER A 895 13.29 26.69 -69.43
C SER A 895 12.10 25.99 -70.10
N GLY A 896 12.19 24.68 -70.34
CA GLY A 896 11.07 23.90 -70.89
C GLY A 896 10.48 24.47 -72.18
N SER A 897 9.17 24.26 -72.38
CA SER A 897 8.47 24.79 -73.56
C SER A 897 7.06 25.32 -73.25
N LEU A 898 6.69 26.43 -73.89
CA LEU A 898 5.32 26.95 -73.95
C LEU A 898 4.67 26.48 -75.25
N THR A 899 3.72 25.56 -75.15
CA THR A 899 2.94 25.06 -76.29
C THR A 899 1.68 25.90 -76.49
N LEU A 900 1.58 26.59 -77.62
CA LEU A 900 0.40 27.38 -77.99
C LEU A 900 -0.68 26.46 -78.58
N ASN A 901 -1.78 26.29 -77.85
CA ASN A 901 -2.84 25.32 -78.16
C ASN A 901 -4.23 25.99 -78.26
N GLY A 902 -4.29 27.21 -78.80
CA GLY A 902 -5.55 27.95 -78.97
C GLY A 902 -5.78 29.05 -77.93
N GLY A 903 -4.89 29.16 -76.95
CA GLY A 903 -4.98 30.15 -75.88
C GLY A 903 -4.44 31.54 -76.23
N LEU A 904 -4.56 32.43 -75.25
CA LEU A 904 -4.11 33.82 -75.25
C LEU A 904 -2.90 33.99 -74.31
N LEU A 905 -1.79 34.51 -74.83
CA LEU A 905 -0.73 35.09 -74.01
C LEU A 905 -0.97 36.60 -73.90
N GLU A 906 -1.35 37.06 -72.72
CA GLU A 906 -1.58 38.47 -72.42
C GLU A 906 -0.36 39.04 -71.69
N VAL A 907 0.14 40.18 -72.16
CA VAL A 907 1.32 40.86 -71.61
C VAL A 907 0.89 42.27 -71.22
N SER A 908 0.54 42.42 -69.94
CA SER A 908 0.06 43.69 -69.39
C SER A 908 1.22 44.62 -68.98
N GLU A 909 2.39 44.04 -68.69
CA GLU A 909 3.62 44.72 -68.30
C GLU A 909 4.83 44.13 -69.05
N ASP A 910 5.98 44.81 -69.03
CA ASP A 910 7.19 44.32 -69.71
C ASP A 910 7.59 42.93 -69.20
N ALA A 911 7.78 41.97 -70.12
CA ALA A 911 7.99 40.58 -69.76
C ALA A 911 8.94 39.87 -70.73
N SER A 912 9.51 38.75 -70.29
CA SER A 912 10.42 37.94 -71.09
C SER A 912 10.08 36.46 -71.10
N ILE A 913 10.27 35.82 -72.26
CA ILE A 913 10.12 34.39 -72.46
C ILE A 913 11.42 33.84 -73.02
N SER A 914 12.09 32.99 -72.24
CA SER A 914 13.27 32.23 -72.66
C SER A 914 12.97 30.75 -72.91
N SER A 915 11.77 30.28 -72.53
CA SER A 915 11.25 28.96 -72.89
C SER A 915 11.12 28.78 -74.40
N ALA A 916 11.24 27.55 -74.91
CA ALA A 916 10.92 27.29 -76.32
C ALA A 916 9.41 27.53 -76.56
N VAL A 917 9.02 28.22 -77.64
CA VAL A 917 7.60 28.42 -77.98
C VAL A 917 7.24 27.50 -79.14
N ILE A 918 6.22 26.67 -78.96
CA ILE A 918 5.81 25.64 -79.93
C ILE A 918 4.34 25.88 -80.31
N GLN A 919 4.08 26.23 -81.57
CA GLN A 919 2.71 26.43 -82.04
C GLN A 919 2.06 25.12 -82.51
N LYS A 920 0.95 24.74 -81.87
CA LYS A 920 0.14 23.55 -82.25
C LYS A 920 -1.26 23.87 -82.73
N VAL A 921 -1.78 25.04 -82.41
CA VAL A 921 -3.09 25.54 -82.89
C VAL A 921 -2.97 27.05 -83.09
N SER A 922 -3.85 27.62 -83.92
CA SER A 922 -3.94 29.08 -84.05
C SER A 922 -4.18 29.73 -82.69
N SER A 923 -3.33 30.67 -82.29
CA SER A 923 -3.28 31.24 -80.93
C SER A 923 -3.04 32.76 -80.99
N GLU A 924 -3.18 33.44 -79.86
CA GLU A 924 -3.07 34.91 -79.80
C GLU A 924 -2.05 35.38 -78.75
N PHE A 925 -1.22 36.36 -79.12
CA PHE A 925 -0.47 37.18 -78.16
C PHE A 925 -1.06 38.59 -78.18
N SER A 926 -1.34 39.15 -77.00
CA SER A 926 -1.74 40.54 -76.84
C SER A 926 -0.74 41.26 -75.94
N VAL A 927 -0.01 42.23 -76.50
CA VAL A 927 0.98 43.02 -75.77
C VAL A 927 0.44 44.43 -75.59
N ALA A 928 0.23 44.85 -74.34
CA ALA A 928 -0.36 46.12 -74.02
C ALA A 928 0.44 47.32 -74.58
N THR A 929 -0.27 48.42 -74.81
CA THR A 929 0.31 49.62 -75.43
C THR A 929 1.51 50.15 -74.63
N GLY A 930 2.64 50.33 -75.32
CA GLY A 930 3.88 50.81 -74.71
C GLY A 930 4.68 49.76 -73.95
N LYS A 931 4.21 48.50 -73.90
CA LYS A 931 4.92 47.38 -73.27
C LYS A 931 5.68 46.53 -74.29
N THR A 932 6.65 45.78 -73.80
CA THR A 932 7.51 44.91 -74.59
C THR A 932 7.46 43.46 -74.08
N LEU A 933 7.23 42.53 -75.01
CA LEU A 933 7.49 41.11 -74.81
C LEU A 933 8.83 40.76 -75.48
N SER A 934 9.82 40.34 -74.70
CA SER A 934 11.13 39.90 -75.20
C SER A 934 11.23 38.38 -75.24
N TYR A 935 11.43 37.82 -76.42
CA TYR A 935 11.63 36.39 -76.62
C TYR A 935 13.09 36.08 -76.93
N THR A 936 13.68 35.16 -76.17
CA THR A 936 15.08 34.72 -76.33
C THR A 936 15.20 33.19 -76.37
N GLY A 937 14.11 32.48 -76.65
CA GLY A 937 14.11 31.03 -76.80
C GLY A 937 14.73 30.57 -78.12
N SER A 938 14.44 29.31 -78.49
CA SER A 938 14.80 28.77 -79.81
C SER A 938 14.05 29.48 -80.95
N SER A 939 14.35 29.15 -82.21
CA SER A 939 13.58 29.68 -83.36
C SER A 939 12.07 29.46 -83.19
N PHE A 940 11.27 30.49 -83.51
CA PHE A 940 9.81 30.45 -83.39
C PHE A 940 9.15 30.23 -84.76
N ASP A 941 8.80 28.98 -85.02
CA ASP A 941 8.08 28.53 -86.21
C ASP A 941 6.55 28.66 -86.04
N ILE A 942 5.89 29.38 -86.95
CA ILE A 942 4.42 29.56 -86.95
C ILE A 942 3.69 28.27 -87.34
N SER A 943 4.37 27.35 -88.02
CA SER A 943 3.82 26.06 -88.45
C SER A 943 2.54 26.23 -89.29
N ALA A 944 1.66 25.24 -89.37
CA ALA A 944 0.47 25.27 -90.23
C ALA A 944 -0.69 26.14 -89.68
N TYR A 945 -0.42 27.10 -88.81
CA TYR A 945 -1.42 27.81 -88.00
C TYR A 945 -1.36 29.32 -88.16
N THR A 946 -2.35 30.01 -87.58
CA THR A 946 -2.39 31.47 -87.49
C THR A 946 -1.92 31.93 -86.12
N LEU A 947 -0.87 32.75 -86.05
CA LEU A 947 -0.55 33.50 -84.84
C LEU A 947 -1.13 34.92 -84.96
N THR A 948 -1.99 35.29 -84.01
CA THR A 948 -2.53 36.64 -83.92
C THR A 948 -1.70 37.45 -82.93
N LEU A 949 -1.25 38.63 -83.33
CA LEU A 949 -0.48 39.55 -82.49
C LEU A 949 -1.23 40.89 -82.38
N SER A 950 -1.56 41.30 -81.15
CA SER A 950 -2.43 42.46 -80.88
C SER A 950 -1.95 43.32 -79.68
N GLY A 951 -2.65 44.42 -79.37
CA GLY A 951 -2.59 45.10 -78.05
C GLY A 951 -1.89 46.47 -77.98
N GLY A 952 -1.16 46.88 -79.01
CA GLY A 952 -0.49 48.20 -79.10
C GLY A 952 1.00 48.19 -78.72
N GLY A 953 1.52 47.06 -78.23
CA GLY A 953 2.89 46.94 -77.73
C GLY A 953 3.93 46.52 -78.76
N ASN A 954 5.06 46.03 -78.25
CA ASN A 954 6.21 45.58 -79.02
C ASN A 954 6.55 44.11 -78.71
N PHE A 955 6.63 43.28 -79.74
CA PHE A 955 7.09 41.90 -79.62
C PHE A 955 8.49 41.76 -80.25
N GLN A 956 9.49 41.62 -79.39
CA GLN A 956 10.87 41.31 -79.79
C GLN A 956 11.01 39.79 -79.87
N SER A 957 10.67 39.24 -81.02
CA SER A 957 10.64 37.81 -81.26
C SER A 957 12.01 37.20 -81.57
N GLY A 958 13.03 37.99 -81.89
CA GLY A 958 14.30 37.48 -82.43
C GLY A 958 14.18 36.81 -83.81
N GLY A 959 12.98 36.76 -84.40
CA GLY A 959 12.66 36.18 -85.71
C GLY A 959 11.48 35.21 -85.66
N LEU A 960 10.37 35.57 -86.33
CA LEU A 960 9.25 34.66 -86.60
C LEU A 960 9.37 34.03 -87.99
N ASP A 961 9.24 32.70 -88.07
CA ASP A 961 9.33 31.97 -89.34
C ASP A 961 7.96 31.47 -89.83
N LEU A 962 7.51 32.02 -90.96
CA LEU A 962 6.42 31.48 -91.77
C LEU A 962 6.98 30.29 -92.58
N ASN A 963 6.95 29.11 -91.97
CA ASN A 963 7.64 27.90 -92.44
C ASN A 963 6.72 26.83 -93.07
N ASN A 964 5.41 27.09 -93.18
CA ASN A 964 4.43 26.20 -93.79
C ASN A 964 3.52 26.96 -94.77
N ALA A 965 2.95 26.25 -95.76
CA ALA A 965 2.00 26.85 -96.70
C ALA A 965 0.75 27.44 -96.00
N ASN A 966 0.36 26.90 -94.85
CA ASN A 966 -0.74 27.42 -94.05
C ASN A 966 -0.30 28.42 -92.96
N SER A 967 1.00 28.73 -92.84
CA SER A 967 1.47 29.72 -91.87
C SER A 967 0.85 31.09 -92.17
N LYS A 968 0.21 31.68 -91.16
CA LYS A 968 -0.36 33.03 -91.24
C LYS A 968 0.03 33.85 -90.02
N LEU A 969 0.48 35.08 -90.23
CA LEU A 969 0.68 36.05 -89.17
C LEU A 969 -0.39 37.13 -89.26
N LEU A 970 -1.28 37.22 -88.27
CA LEU A 970 -2.32 38.25 -88.20
C LEU A 970 -1.87 39.36 -87.23
N LEU A 971 -1.82 40.60 -87.72
CA LEU A 971 -1.33 41.76 -86.97
C LEU A 971 -2.46 42.76 -86.75
N SER A 972 -2.62 43.21 -85.50
CA SER A 972 -3.65 44.18 -85.13
C SER A 972 -3.13 45.16 -84.08
N SER A 973 -2.61 46.31 -84.54
CA SER A 973 -2.00 47.32 -83.66
C SER A 973 -0.79 46.79 -82.89
N ILE A 974 0.22 46.24 -83.55
CA ILE A 974 1.41 45.69 -82.88
C ILE A 974 2.70 46.04 -83.63
N THR A 975 3.81 46.14 -82.91
CA THR A 975 5.15 46.18 -83.50
C THR A 975 5.85 44.83 -83.31
N VAL A 976 6.40 44.27 -84.39
CA VAL A 976 7.22 43.05 -84.37
C VAL A 976 8.60 43.36 -84.92
N ASP A 977 9.65 42.80 -84.33
CA ASP A 977 11.03 43.06 -84.75
C ASP A 977 11.38 42.42 -86.10
N SER A 978 11.22 41.11 -86.25
CA SER A 978 11.64 40.42 -87.46
C SER A 978 10.77 39.23 -87.82
N VAL A 979 10.47 39.11 -89.11
CA VAL A 979 9.65 38.03 -89.69
C VAL A 979 10.33 37.54 -90.96
N SER A 980 10.39 36.23 -91.17
CA SER A 980 10.89 35.63 -92.41
C SER A 980 9.94 34.60 -93.00
N THR A 981 9.91 34.57 -94.33
CA THR A 981 9.14 33.59 -95.11
C THR A 981 10.07 32.49 -95.61
N LYS A 982 9.87 31.24 -95.16
CA LYS A 982 10.79 30.13 -95.48
C LYS A 982 10.28 29.19 -96.57
N VAL A 983 9.00 29.30 -96.96
CA VAL A 983 8.39 28.45 -97.98
C VAL A 983 7.58 29.28 -98.99
N ASP A 984 7.44 28.75 -100.21
CA ASP A 984 6.50 29.28 -101.19
C ASP A 984 5.04 29.02 -100.78
N ASN A 985 4.18 29.99 -101.05
CA ASN A 985 2.73 29.92 -100.80
C ASN A 985 2.35 29.76 -99.33
N SER A 986 3.07 30.39 -98.39
CA SER A 986 2.49 30.67 -97.07
C SER A 986 1.22 31.53 -97.22
N LEU A 987 0.32 31.50 -96.23
CA LEU A 987 -0.81 32.45 -96.18
C LEU A 987 -0.34 33.88 -95.86
N GLY A 988 0.92 34.03 -95.44
CA GLY A 988 1.61 35.31 -95.39
C GLY A 988 1.23 36.15 -94.18
N ILE A 989 1.20 37.46 -94.37
CA ILE A 989 0.93 38.46 -93.34
C ILE A 989 -0.42 39.11 -93.61
N ASP A 990 -1.23 39.25 -92.58
CA ASP A 990 -2.53 39.91 -92.63
C ASP A 990 -2.58 41.04 -91.59
N VAL A 991 -3.01 42.22 -91.99
CA VAL A 991 -2.92 43.45 -91.18
C VAL A 991 -4.31 44.08 -91.04
N ASP A 992 -4.97 43.77 -89.92
CA ASP A 992 -6.32 44.25 -89.59
C ASP A 992 -6.32 45.68 -89.05
N ASN A 993 -5.24 46.08 -88.38
CA ASN A 993 -5.02 47.44 -87.87
C ASN A 993 -3.56 47.86 -88.04
N ASP A 994 -3.32 49.17 -88.06
CA ASP A 994 -2.00 49.77 -88.29
C ASP A 994 -0.92 49.09 -87.45
N SER A 995 0.04 48.45 -88.11
CA SER A 995 1.05 47.61 -87.47
C SER A 995 2.43 47.82 -88.09
N THR A 996 3.47 47.44 -87.37
CA THR A 996 4.86 47.58 -87.82
C THR A 996 5.58 46.25 -87.79
N ILE A 997 6.27 45.90 -88.87
CA ILE A 997 7.30 44.85 -88.87
C ILE A 997 8.62 45.56 -89.16
N THR A 998 9.53 45.58 -88.18
CA THR A 998 10.79 46.33 -88.30
C THR A 998 11.66 45.76 -89.43
N SER A 999 11.72 44.43 -89.58
CA SER A 999 12.42 43.75 -90.66
C SER A 999 11.69 42.50 -91.15
N LEU A 1000 10.98 42.61 -92.27
CA LEU A 1000 10.42 41.48 -93.00
C LEU A 1000 11.40 41.01 -94.09
N SER A 1001 11.81 39.74 -94.04
CA SER A 1001 12.64 39.11 -95.07
C SER A 1001 11.81 38.23 -95.99
N VAL A 1002 11.74 38.59 -97.27
CA VAL A 1002 11.00 37.92 -98.34
C VAL A 1002 11.97 37.24 -99.29
N ALA A 1003 11.87 35.92 -99.39
CA ALA A 1003 12.65 35.11 -100.34
C ALA A 1003 11.77 34.19 -101.22
N ASN A 1004 10.49 34.09 -100.87
CA ASN A 1004 9.49 33.20 -101.46
C ASN A 1004 8.24 34.02 -101.83
N ILE A 1005 7.25 33.42 -102.48
CA ILE A 1005 5.95 34.09 -102.70
C ILE A 1005 5.27 34.34 -101.34
N THR A 1006 5.13 35.61 -100.97
CA THR A 1006 4.64 36.07 -99.67
C THR A 1006 3.46 37.01 -99.86
N PRO A 1007 2.23 36.53 -99.60
CA PRO A 1007 1.06 37.39 -99.48
C PRO A 1007 1.21 38.37 -98.31
N VAL A 1008 0.87 39.63 -98.56
CA VAL A 1008 0.72 40.68 -97.56
C VAL A 1008 -0.62 41.35 -97.80
N SER A 1009 -1.58 40.99 -96.96
CA SER A 1009 -2.92 41.55 -96.92
C SER A 1009 -2.93 42.71 -95.93
N ILE A 1010 -3.34 43.89 -96.38
CA ILE A 1010 -3.48 45.07 -95.54
C ILE A 1010 -4.89 45.59 -95.72
N ALA A 1011 -5.67 45.58 -94.64
CA ALA A 1011 -7.04 46.01 -94.67
C ALA A 1011 -7.18 47.46 -95.19
N SER A 1012 -8.29 47.76 -95.85
CA SER A 1012 -8.51 49.08 -96.45
C SER A 1012 -8.41 50.21 -95.40
N GLY A 1013 -7.63 51.25 -95.72
CA GLY A 1013 -7.38 52.37 -94.81
C GLY A 1013 -6.40 52.07 -93.67
N LYS A 1014 -5.80 50.87 -93.63
CA LYS A 1014 -4.75 50.49 -92.68
C LYS A 1014 -3.37 50.52 -93.30
N THR A 1015 -2.36 50.52 -92.44
CA THR A 1015 -0.96 50.66 -92.81
C THR A 1015 -0.08 49.56 -92.22
N LEU A 1016 0.82 49.01 -93.05
CA LEU A 1016 1.98 48.24 -92.59
C LEU A 1016 3.24 49.09 -92.74
N SER A 1017 3.93 49.37 -91.63
CA SER A 1017 5.19 50.14 -91.60
C SER A 1017 6.41 49.31 -91.21
N GLY A 1018 7.60 49.90 -91.35
CA GLY A 1018 8.89 49.30 -90.99
C GLY A 1018 9.77 49.04 -92.22
N GLY A 1019 10.42 47.88 -92.29
CA GLY A 1019 11.37 47.54 -93.35
C GLY A 1019 11.08 46.18 -93.97
N ILE A 1020 11.21 46.10 -95.30
CA ILE A 1020 11.05 44.86 -96.07
C ILE A 1020 12.28 44.66 -96.94
N THR A 1021 12.91 43.49 -96.86
CA THR A 1021 13.98 43.07 -97.75
C THR A 1021 13.48 41.94 -98.63
N VAL A 1022 13.45 42.17 -99.95
CA VAL A 1022 13.09 41.14 -100.94
C VAL A 1022 14.37 40.65 -101.59
N SER A 1023 14.81 39.43 -101.27
CA SER A 1023 16.01 38.83 -101.84
C SER A 1023 15.72 37.98 -103.08
N ALA A 1024 14.54 37.36 -103.11
CA ALA A 1024 14.00 36.51 -104.17
C ALA A 1024 12.47 36.38 -103.98
N GLY A 1025 11.78 35.68 -104.88
CA GLY A 1025 10.34 35.43 -104.76
C GLY A 1025 9.46 36.63 -105.13
N SER A 1026 8.28 36.73 -104.51
CA SER A 1026 7.30 37.79 -104.77
C SER A 1026 6.72 38.35 -103.47
N LEU A 1027 6.74 39.67 -103.28
CA LEU A 1027 5.97 40.37 -102.27
C LEU A 1027 4.59 40.70 -102.88
N LYS A 1028 3.56 39.93 -102.52
CA LYS A 1028 2.24 40.00 -103.13
C LYS A 1028 1.25 40.79 -102.27
N LEU A 1029 0.82 41.96 -102.73
CA LEU A 1029 -0.19 42.81 -102.10
C LEU A 1029 -1.58 42.38 -102.54
N THR A 1030 -2.36 41.81 -101.62
CA THR A 1030 -3.65 41.17 -101.94
C THR A 1030 -4.88 42.01 -101.59
N GLU A 1031 -4.71 43.13 -100.89
CA GLU A 1031 -5.80 44.02 -100.46
C GLU A 1031 -5.45 45.50 -100.63
N ALA A 1032 -6.43 46.38 -100.43
CA ALA A 1032 -6.37 47.80 -100.77
C ALA A 1032 -5.72 48.73 -99.72
N GLY A 1033 -4.98 48.19 -98.76
CA GLY A 1033 -4.29 48.95 -97.72
C GLY A 1033 -3.02 49.66 -98.21
N THR A 1034 -2.31 50.27 -97.26
CA THR A 1034 -1.08 51.03 -97.51
C THR A 1034 0.15 50.31 -96.98
N LEU A 1035 1.09 50.00 -97.86
CA LEU A 1035 2.44 49.55 -97.52
C LEU A 1035 3.33 50.79 -97.31
N ALA A 1036 3.50 51.22 -96.07
CA ALA A 1036 4.38 52.33 -95.70
C ALA A 1036 5.83 51.89 -95.40
N SER A 1037 6.10 50.59 -95.38
CA SER A 1037 7.44 50.05 -95.14
C SER A 1037 8.44 50.42 -96.24
N SER A 1038 9.68 50.70 -95.86
CA SER A 1038 10.77 50.82 -96.84
C SER A 1038 11.05 49.45 -97.45
N VAL A 1039 10.99 49.34 -98.78
CA VAL A 1039 11.20 48.09 -99.51
C VAL A 1039 12.58 48.14 -100.18
N SER A 1040 13.45 47.19 -99.84
CA SER A 1040 14.78 47.01 -100.42
C SER A 1040 14.83 45.69 -101.19
N MET A 1041 15.00 45.76 -102.51
CA MET A 1041 14.96 44.58 -103.38
C MET A 1041 16.33 44.26 -103.98
N SER A 1042 16.84 43.05 -103.79
CA SER A 1042 18.02 42.53 -104.50
C SER A 1042 17.66 41.52 -105.60
N GLY A 1043 16.38 41.47 -105.95
CA GLY A 1043 15.75 40.57 -106.92
C GLY A 1043 14.26 40.40 -106.59
N GLY A 1044 13.53 39.62 -107.39
CA GLY A 1044 12.13 39.26 -107.14
C GLY A 1044 11.09 40.22 -107.73
N VAL A 1045 9.84 40.02 -107.31
CA VAL A 1045 8.65 40.73 -107.83
C VAL A 1045 7.94 41.47 -106.70
N LEU A 1046 7.55 42.72 -106.93
CA LEU A 1046 6.51 43.40 -106.16
C LEU A 1046 5.22 43.24 -106.94
N ASP A 1047 4.33 42.39 -106.44
CA ASP A 1047 3.12 41.93 -107.14
C ASP A 1047 1.89 42.56 -106.49
N ALA A 1048 1.13 43.36 -107.23
CA ALA A 1048 -0.08 44.02 -106.74
C ALA A 1048 -1.32 43.37 -107.37
N ASP A 1049 -1.88 42.40 -106.65
CA ASP A 1049 -3.11 41.68 -107.02
C ASP A 1049 -4.38 42.54 -106.83
N GLU A 1050 -4.31 43.57 -105.98
CA GLU A 1050 -5.39 44.50 -105.69
C GLU A 1050 -4.90 45.95 -105.70
N SER A 1051 -5.82 46.90 -105.88
CA SER A 1051 -5.48 48.32 -105.92
C SER A 1051 -5.00 48.81 -104.55
N SER A 1052 -3.69 49.02 -104.42
CA SER A 1052 -3.00 49.27 -103.15
C SER A 1052 -2.07 50.48 -103.24
N THR A 1053 -1.63 50.97 -102.08
CA THR A 1053 -0.69 52.11 -102.00
C THR A 1053 0.64 51.65 -101.43
N VAL A 1054 1.74 52.02 -102.08
CA VAL A 1054 3.11 51.89 -101.54
C VAL A 1054 3.63 53.30 -101.27
N SER A 1055 3.71 53.68 -99.99
CA SER A 1055 4.15 55.01 -99.55
C SER A 1055 5.56 55.00 -98.94
N GLY A 1056 6.07 53.82 -98.57
CA GLY A 1056 7.46 53.66 -98.18
C GLY A 1056 8.42 53.77 -99.37
N GLY A 1057 9.69 54.08 -99.10
CA GLY A 1057 10.70 54.17 -100.15
C GLY A 1057 11.01 52.80 -100.75
N LEU A 1058 10.99 52.70 -102.08
CA LEU A 1058 11.42 51.52 -102.84
C LEU A 1058 12.85 51.72 -103.37
N SER A 1059 13.75 50.80 -103.03
CA SER A 1059 15.15 50.78 -103.47
C SER A 1059 15.54 49.40 -104.00
N HIS A 1060 16.50 49.34 -104.93
CA HIS A 1060 16.94 48.06 -105.49
C HIS A 1060 18.43 48.03 -105.84
N THR A 1061 19.02 46.83 -105.79
CA THR A 1061 20.42 46.57 -106.14
C THR A 1061 20.61 45.59 -107.31
N ALA A 1062 19.52 44.99 -107.82
CA ALA A 1062 19.49 44.12 -108.99
C ALA A 1062 18.28 44.43 -109.89
N ASP A 1063 18.09 43.65 -110.95
CA ASP A 1063 16.89 43.69 -111.79
C ASP A 1063 15.67 43.26 -110.96
N ILE A 1064 14.58 44.02 -111.08
CA ILE A 1064 13.33 43.79 -110.33
C ILE A 1064 12.10 43.94 -111.23
N THR A 1065 11.00 43.32 -110.84
CA THR A 1065 9.70 43.47 -111.50
C THR A 1065 8.68 44.07 -110.54
N ILE A 1066 7.90 45.02 -111.03
CA ILE A 1066 6.63 45.41 -110.42
C ILE A 1066 5.53 44.90 -111.34
N ASP A 1067 4.73 43.97 -110.82
CA ASP A 1067 3.59 43.40 -111.52
C ASP A 1067 2.30 43.96 -110.93
N VAL A 1068 1.37 44.42 -111.76
CA VAL A 1068 0.07 44.95 -111.31
C VAL A 1068 -1.03 44.21 -112.06
N ALA A 1069 -1.91 43.51 -111.34
CA ALA A 1069 -2.97 42.74 -111.97
C ALA A 1069 -3.91 43.60 -112.84
N ASP A 1070 -4.52 43.00 -113.87
CA ASP A 1070 -5.40 43.68 -114.82
C ASP A 1070 -6.54 44.46 -114.12
N ASN A 1071 -6.73 45.73 -114.50
CA ASN A 1071 -7.70 46.67 -113.93
C ASN A 1071 -7.45 47.05 -112.47
N LYS A 1072 -6.24 46.85 -111.95
CA LYS A 1072 -5.82 47.32 -110.62
C LYS A 1072 -4.89 48.52 -110.73
N THR A 1073 -4.70 49.23 -109.63
CA THR A 1073 -3.80 50.39 -109.57
C THR A 1073 -2.88 50.29 -108.37
N LEU A 1074 -1.57 50.27 -108.63
CA LEU A 1074 -0.56 50.45 -107.60
C LEU A 1074 -0.18 51.93 -107.50
N THR A 1075 -0.55 52.58 -106.40
CA THR A 1075 -0.20 53.98 -106.15
C THR A 1075 1.12 54.07 -105.40
N TYR A 1076 2.18 54.54 -106.06
CA TYR A 1076 3.45 54.79 -105.42
C TYR A 1076 3.59 56.26 -105.00
N SER A 1077 3.84 56.51 -103.71
CA SER A 1077 4.02 57.85 -103.13
C SER A 1077 5.30 58.01 -102.31
N GLY A 1078 6.18 57.01 -102.35
CA GLY A 1078 7.50 57.05 -101.72
C GLY A 1078 8.50 57.95 -102.47
N ALA A 1079 9.76 57.93 -102.00
CA ALA A 1079 10.84 58.67 -102.65
C ALA A 1079 11.09 58.19 -104.10
N PRO A 1080 11.61 59.03 -105.02
CA PRO A 1080 11.88 58.63 -106.39
C PRO A 1080 12.73 57.36 -106.50
N ILE A 1081 12.33 56.42 -107.36
CA ILE A 1081 13.06 55.16 -107.59
C ILE A 1081 14.25 55.44 -108.51
N SER A 1082 15.47 55.12 -108.07
CA SER A 1082 16.70 55.28 -108.85
C SER A 1082 17.12 53.98 -109.51
N LEU A 1083 17.10 53.91 -110.84
CA LEU A 1083 17.35 52.68 -111.61
C LEU A 1083 18.82 52.25 -111.69
N GLY A 1084 19.76 53.20 -111.68
CA GLY A 1084 21.20 52.89 -111.83
C GLY A 1084 21.51 52.08 -113.11
N ALA A 1085 22.25 50.98 -112.96
CA ALA A 1085 22.61 50.05 -114.05
C ALA A 1085 21.65 48.85 -114.19
N ASN A 1086 20.59 48.81 -113.40
CA ASN A 1086 19.65 47.69 -113.31
C ASN A 1086 18.35 47.99 -114.08
N THR A 1087 17.58 46.96 -114.38
CA THR A 1087 16.30 47.04 -115.09
C THR A 1087 15.13 46.97 -114.10
N LEU A 1088 14.22 47.95 -114.19
CA LEU A 1088 12.89 47.85 -113.60
C LEU A 1088 11.90 47.44 -114.70
N THR A 1089 11.32 46.24 -114.55
CA THR A 1089 10.24 45.77 -115.41
C THR A 1089 8.92 46.14 -114.77
N LEU A 1090 8.08 46.87 -115.50
CA LEU A 1090 6.68 47.09 -115.14
C LEU A 1090 5.82 46.17 -116.00
N SER A 1091 5.07 45.25 -115.39
CA SER A 1091 4.16 44.33 -116.06
C SER A 1091 2.74 44.46 -115.51
N GLY A 1092 1.76 44.15 -116.37
CA GLY A 1092 0.34 44.30 -116.04
C GLY A 1092 -0.17 45.75 -115.99
N GLY A 1093 -1.45 45.92 -115.65
CA GLY A 1093 -2.18 47.21 -115.65
C GLY A 1093 -3.60 47.13 -116.22
#